data_AF-A0A2W4NW62-F1
#
_entry.id   AF-A0A2W4NW62-F1
#
_cell.length_a   1.000
_cell.length_b   1.000
_cell.length_c   1.000
_cell.angle_alpha   90.00
_cell.angle_beta   90.00
_cell.angle_gamma   90.00
#
_symmetry.space_group_name_H-M   'P 1'
#
loop_
_entity.id
_entity.type
_entity.pdbx_description
1 polymer ?
#
loop_
_entity_poly.entity_id
_entity_poly.type
_entity_poly.pdbx_seq_one_letter_code
_entity_poly.pdbx_strand_id
1 'polypeptide(L)'
;MATADKTDATPALVTARASRVRSPQLSQSASRLIGRIVTYTLLTIGAIIMLFPILWMFTASLKPEWQILAQPPIWIPSEWIHVQAGDTAQELPLYAVVDSATGERQEVIRIGSRRYTTALEITRLTEVLSVPADELSATTATDVDGVIFNVRQWQAGDGSTIEVVALARDGDNLIVAPVETLRPISSELPLAVVNAGSRAEYEINGITFRGRELDDGRIVVPLGPESELTVVAPDEIAADARLVAADMIEQDGFAPVGNTEVQQYRIIDGPEDEHYVLLTSEAWQPVMDLETLKENAFVVPNSELSGDDSVMFSDDILLPVRTLERDGETQSVVVLLARSAQSLVIPREQADSLRLVPTAKLALPFVHTMDGFAVRYKDNFVQGGERKDVAIVGERRNMALITPLEHIARAFDVEPAALSPVLVPRLHFENYIDALSRDLGGATFFTFFLNSAIVVILNLLGHFLSVTVVAYGFARLRAPGKDFLFMLLLATMMLPFPVMLIPTFEIFQRLNMINTLWPLFIRSFFGNAFLIFLLRQFYTTIPVEMEEAARIDGASTAQVLWHVMLPLSKPALATIGIFTFWWSWNSFFEPFVYISSVKNFTVSLGLAFFQGQYTTSYHLLMSASMVAILPIIVIFFFAQRYFIEGIQLSGLKG
;
A
#
# COMPACT_ATOMS: atom_id res chain seq x y z
N MET A 1 -59.51 84.40 31.90
CA MET A 1 -60.90 84.55 31.42
C MET A 1 -61.49 83.13 31.34
N ALA A 2 -62.45 82.85 32.25
CA ALA A 2 -63.47 81.77 32.34
C ALA A 2 -63.25 80.40 31.65
N THR A 3 -63.68 79.23 32.13
CA THR A 3 -64.17 78.64 33.40
C THR A 3 -64.32 77.13 33.11
N ALA A 4 -64.02 76.28 34.10
CA ALA A 4 -64.65 75.00 34.46
C ALA A 4 -65.12 73.95 33.41
N ASP A 5 -64.46 72.79 33.48
CA ASP A 5 -64.97 71.46 33.89
C ASP A 5 -66.07 70.70 33.09
N LYS A 6 -65.65 69.47 32.71
CA LYS A 6 -66.33 68.15 32.82
C LYS A 6 -67.18 67.52 31.69
N THR A 7 -66.88 66.22 31.56
CA THR A 7 -67.70 65.01 31.27
C THR A 7 -67.59 64.32 29.90
N ASP A 8 -66.95 63.13 29.97
CA ASP A 8 -67.36 61.79 29.49
C ASP A 8 -68.11 61.63 28.16
N ALA A 9 -67.49 60.88 27.23
CA ALA A 9 -67.85 59.48 26.92
C ALA A 9 -67.18 59.03 25.59
N THR A 10 -66.42 57.94 25.62
CA THR A 10 -65.83 57.29 24.42
C THR A 10 -66.47 55.90 24.27
N PRO A 11 -66.99 55.50 23.09
CA PRO A 11 -67.66 54.23 22.93
C PRO A 11 -66.66 53.07 22.79
N ALA A 12 -67.05 51.92 23.34
CA ALA A 12 -66.30 50.68 23.35
C ALA A 12 -66.26 50.01 21.96
N LEU A 13 -65.06 49.62 21.53
CA LEU A 13 -64.81 48.70 20.42
C LEU A 13 -64.49 47.31 20.99
N VAL A 14 -65.42 46.37 20.78
CA VAL A 14 -65.27 44.95 21.09
C VAL A 14 -64.25 44.34 20.12
N THR A 15 -63.08 43.94 20.61
CA THR A 15 -62.11 43.14 19.85
C THR A 15 -62.27 41.65 20.17
N ALA A 16 -62.63 40.87 19.15
CA ALA A 16 -62.69 39.42 19.23
C ALA A 16 -61.29 38.84 19.50
N ARG A 17 -61.16 38.04 20.57
CA ARG A 17 -59.93 37.31 20.90
C ARG A 17 -59.66 36.22 19.86
N ALA A 18 -58.54 36.33 19.15
CA ALA A 18 -57.99 35.26 18.34
C ALA A 18 -57.64 34.05 19.22
N SER A 19 -58.24 32.90 18.92
CA SER A 19 -57.91 31.61 19.52
C SER A 19 -56.50 31.18 19.11
N ARG A 20 -55.54 31.26 20.04
CA ARG A 20 -54.20 30.69 19.86
C ARG A 20 -54.31 29.17 19.75
N VAL A 21 -53.98 28.64 18.56
CA VAL A 21 -53.75 27.21 18.33
C VAL A 21 -52.64 26.75 19.29
N ARG A 22 -52.98 25.87 20.24
CA ARG A 22 -51.99 25.24 21.13
C ARG A 22 -51.13 24.30 20.30
N SER A 23 -49.84 24.58 20.19
CA SER A 23 -48.88 23.59 19.70
C SER A 23 -48.88 22.37 20.64
N PRO A 24 -48.78 21.15 20.11
CA PRO A 24 -48.75 19.97 20.95
C PRO A 24 -47.45 19.96 21.76
N GLN A 25 -47.55 20.31 23.04
CA GLN A 25 -46.43 20.22 23.97
C GLN A 25 -46.18 18.74 24.25
N LEU A 26 -45.06 18.21 23.76
CA LEU A 26 -44.59 16.87 24.08
C LEU A 26 -44.53 16.70 25.61
N SER A 27 -45.08 15.60 26.13
CA SER A 27 -44.97 15.23 27.55
C SER A 27 -43.49 15.22 27.98
N GLN A 28 -43.20 15.65 29.21
CA GLN A 28 -41.82 15.67 29.74
C GLN A 28 -41.12 14.31 29.63
N SER A 29 -41.87 13.21 29.63
CA SER A 29 -41.34 11.86 29.44
C SER A 29 -40.94 11.60 27.98
N ALA A 30 -41.73 12.10 27.02
CA ALA A 30 -41.43 12.01 25.59
C ALA A 30 -40.22 12.86 25.20
N SER A 31 -40.08 14.07 25.77
CA SER A 31 -38.90 14.92 25.56
C SER A 31 -37.60 14.28 26.09
N ARG A 32 -37.64 13.63 27.26
CA ARG A 32 -36.49 12.87 27.79
C ARG A 32 -36.15 11.65 26.94
N LEU A 33 -37.16 10.94 26.42
CA LEU A 33 -36.95 9.79 25.53
C LEU A 33 -36.32 10.22 24.21
N ILE A 34 -36.85 11.28 23.58
CA ILE A 34 -36.31 11.85 22.34
C ILE A 34 -34.86 12.33 22.57
N GLY A 35 -34.60 13.02 23.68
CA GLY A 35 -33.24 13.45 24.04
C GLY A 35 -32.27 12.28 24.18
N ARG A 36 -32.68 11.17 24.81
CA ARG A 36 -31.85 9.96 24.90
C ARG A 36 -31.60 9.34 23.53
N ILE A 37 -32.63 9.23 22.70
CA ILE A 37 -32.51 8.68 21.34
C ILE A 37 -31.50 9.51 20.55
N VAL A 38 -31.66 10.83 20.52
CA VAL A 38 -30.74 11.74 19.82
C VAL A 38 -29.31 11.59 20.34
N THR A 39 -29.11 11.59 21.66
CA THR A 39 -27.78 11.42 22.25
C THR A 39 -27.17 10.08 21.88
N TYR A 40 -27.90 8.97 22.00
CA TYR A 40 -27.37 7.65 21.64
C TYR A 40 -27.10 7.54 20.14
N THR A 41 -27.95 8.09 19.28
CA THR A 41 -27.71 8.13 17.83
C THR A 41 -26.43 8.88 17.52
N LEU A 42 -26.23 10.07 18.11
CA LEU A 42 -25.00 10.86 17.90
C LEU A 42 -23.76 10.13 18.42
N LEU A 43 -23.84 9.51 19.61
CA LEU A 43 -22.74 8.72 20.17
C LEU A 43 -22.42 7.49 19.32
N THR A 44 -23.43 6.80 18.78
CA THR A 44 -23.24 5.64 17.90
C THR A 44 -22.62 6.06 16.58
N ILE A 45 -23.07 7.15 15.95
CA ILE A 45 -22.45 7.70 14.74
C ILE A 45 -21.00 8.08 15.01
N GLY A 46 -20.74 8.77 16.12
CA GLY A 46 -19.39 9.12 16.55
C GLY A 46 -18.51 7.89 16.76
N ALA A 47 -19.04 6.83 17.38
CA ALA A 47 -18.34 5.57 17.57
C ALA A 47 -18.03 4.86 16.25
N ILE A 48 -18.98 4.82 15.29
CA ILE A 48 -18.76 4.23 13.97
C ILE A 48 -17.65 4.96 13.22
N ILE A 49 -17.67 6.30 13.22
CA ILE A 49 -16.62 7.12 12.57
C ILE A 49 -15.25 6.86 13.22
N MET A 50 -15.19 6.78 14.54
CA MET A 50 -13.94 6.51 15.28
C MET A 50 -13.42 5.08 15.09
N LEU A 51 -14.31 4.10 14.92
CA LEU A 51 -13.94 2.70 14.70
C LEU A 51 -13.56 2.41 13.24
N PHE A 52 -13.98 3.25 12.30
CA PHE A 52 -13.74 3.02 10.87
C PHE A 52 -12.25 2.83 10.53
N PRO A 53 -11.30 3.68 10.98
CA PRO A 53 -9.88 3.47 10.69
C PRO A 53 -9.34 2.14 11.26
N ILE A 54 -9.81 1.73 12.44
CA ILE A 54 -9.40 0.47 13.07
C ILE A 54 -9.96 -0.72 12.30
N LEU A 55 -11.24 -0.66 11.90
CA LEU A 55 -11.86 -1.69 11.06
C LEU A 55 -11.15 -1.79 9.71
N TRP A 56 -10.85 -0.65 9.09
CA TRP A 56 -10.11 -0.61 7.84
C TRP A 56 -8.73 -1.24 7.99
N MET A 57 -7.97 -0.83 9.01
CA MET A 57 -6.65 -1.38 9.31
C MET A 57 -6.69 -2.88 9.57
N PHE A 58 -7.68 -3.36 10.33
CA PHE A 58 -7.89 -4.79 10.57
C PHE A 58 -8.17 -5.54 9.27
N THR A 59 -9.12 -5.09 8.45
CA THR A 59 -9.40 -5.77 7.18
C THR A 59 -8.22 -5.70 6.21
N ALA A 60 -7.52 -4.57 6.11
CA ALA A 60 -6.37 -4.36 5.25
C ALA A 60 -5.17 -5.24 5.65
N SER A 61 -4.99 -5.50 6.95
CA SER A 61 -3.96 -6.44 7.44
C SER A 61 -4.15 -7.88 6.94
N LEU A 62 -5.38 -8.25 6.55
CA LEU A 62 -5.72 -9.59 6.06
C LEU A 62 -5.84 -9.65 4.53
N LYS A 63 -5.63 -8.53 3.83
CA LYS A 63 -5.73 -8.42 2.37
C LYS A 63 -4.37 -8.55 1.70
N PRO A 64 -4.33 -8.99 0.43
CA PRO A 64 -3.16 -8.80 -0.41
C PRO A 64 -2.98 -7.30 -0.74
N GLU A 65 -1.76 -6.90 -1.09
CA GLU A 65 -1.40 -5.48 -1.28
C GLU A 65 -2.29 -4.75 -2.29
N TRP A 66 -2.57 -5.39 -3.43
CA TRP A 66 -3.37 -4.81 -4.51
C TRP A 66 -4.83 -4.50 -4.11
N GLN A 67 -5.38 -5.22 -3.13
CA GLN A 67 -6.76 -5.00 -2.66
C GLN A 67 -6.91 -3.82 -1.72
N ILE A 68 -5.82 -3.40 -1.05
CA ILE A 68 -5.88 -2.34 -0.04
C ILE A 68 -6.22 -1.00 -0.69
N LEU A 69 -5.75 -0.77 -1.92
CA LEU A 69 -5.98 0.47 -2.66
C LEU A 69 -7.04 0.32 -3.77
N ALA A 70 -7.74 -0.82 -3.83
CA ALA A 70 -8.76 -1.09 -4.84
C ALA A 70 -9.93 -0.09 -4.75
N GLN A 71 -10.44 0.32 -5.92
CA GLN A 71 -11.59 1.21 -6.07
C GLN A 71 -12.62 0.51 -6.98
N PRO A 72 -13.83 0.15 -6.47
CA PRO A 72 -14.32 0.37 -5.11
C PRO A 72 -13.62 -0.50 -4.04
N PRO A 73 -13.71 -0.14 -2.74
CA PRO A 73 -13.09 -0.90 -1.66
C PRO A 73 -13.60 -2.35 -1.57
N ILE A 74 -12.68 -3.30 -1.59
CA ILE A 74 -12.97 -4.73 -1.38
C ILE A 74 -12.99 -5.00 0.13
N TRP A 75 -14.13 -5.39 0.69
CA TRP A 75 -14.29 -5.62 2.13
C TRP A 75 -13.83 -7.00 2.58
N ILE A 76 -14.16 -8.03 1.81
CA ILE A 76 -13.79 -9.42 2.09
C ILE A 76 -12.47 -9.70 1.39
N PRO A 77 -11.38 -9.95 2.14
CA PRO A 77 -10.10 -10.31 1.55
C PRO A 77 -10.26 -11.50 0.62
N SER A 78 -9.76 -11.35 -0.59
CA SER A 78 -9.87 -12.37 -1.61
C SER A 78 -8.59 -12.46 -2.43
N GLU A 79 -8.36 -13.63 -2.97
CA GLU A 79 -7.24 -13.90 -3.84
C GLU A 79 -7.76 -14.23 -5.23
N TRP A 80 -6.98 -13.87 -6.24
CA TRP A 80 -7.26 -14.32 -7.60
C TRP A 80 -7.09 -15.82 -7.67
N ILE A 81 -8.07 -16.50 -8.27
CA ILE A 81 -7.83 -17.84 -8.77
C ILE A 81 -6.85 -17.70 -9.92
N HIS A 82 -5.81 -18.52 -9.88
CA HIS A 82 -4.89 -18.66 -10.99
C HIS A 82 -4.98 -20.08 -11.54
N VAL A 83 -4.71 -20.21 -12.83
CA VAL A 83 -4.58 -21.48 -13.51
C VAL A 83 -3.11 -21.73 -13.78
N GLN A 84 -2.65 -22.94 -13.48
CA GLN A 84 -1.26 -23.32 -13.73
C GLN A 84 -1.02 -23.39 -15.23
N ALA A 85 0.07 -22.79 -15.70
CA ALA A 85 0.44 -22.82 -17.10
C ALA A 85 1.34 -24.03 -17.38
N GLY A 86 0.74 -25.10 -17.91
CA GLY A 86 1.38 -26.40 -18.12
C GLY A 86 2.16 -26.87 -16.89
N ASP A 87 3.33 -27.46 -17.11
CA ASP A 87 4.22 -27.92 -16.04
C ASP A 87 5.18 -26.81 -15.54
N THR A 88 4.87 -25.54 -15.81
CA THR A 88 5.73 -24.40 -15.44
C THR A 88 5.44 -23.85 -14.04
N ALA A 89 6.36 -23.03 -13.51
CA ALA A 89 6.13 -22.28 -12.28
C ALA A 89 5.21 -21.05 -12.45
N GLN A 90 4.73 -20.80 -13.67
CA GLN A 90 3.87 -19.66 -13.98
C GLN A 90 2.41 -19.99 -13.70
N GLU A 91 1.71 -18.98 -13.20
CA GLU A 91 0.30 -19.01 -12.91
C GLU A 91 -0.36 -17.87 -13.68
N LEU A 92 -1.43 -18.18 -14.41
CA LEU A 92 -2.18 -17.21 -15.19
C LEU A 92 -3.45 -16.80 -14.46
N PRO A 93 -3.76 -15.50 -14.41
CA PRO A 93 -4.94 -15.00 -13.73
C PRO A 93 -6.24 -15.44 -14.42
N LEU A 94 -7.18 -15.97 -13.63
CA LEU A 94 -8.48 -16.41 -14.14
C LEU A 94 -9.51 -15.27 -14.07
N TYR A 95 -10.19 -15.06 -15.19
CA TYR A 95 -11.28 -14.11 -15.31
C TYR A 95 -12.57 -14.84 -15.66
N ALA A 96 -13.69 -14.18 -15.42
CA ALA A 96 -14.98 -14.59 -15.92
C ALA A 96 -15.57 -13.50 -16.81
N VAL A 97 -16.12 -13.93 -17.92
CA VAL A 97 -16.93 -13.13 -18.83
C VAL A 97 -18.35 -13.68 -18.86
N VAL A 98 -19.33 -12.79 -18.93
CA VAL A 98 -20.73 -13.17 -19.15
C VAL A 98 -21.03 -12.90 -20.61
N ASP A 99 -21.38 -13.96 -21.35
CA ASP A 99 -21.77 -13.82 -22.75
C ASP A 99 -23.07 -13.01 -22.85
N SER A 100 -23.03 -11.92 -23.62
CA SER A 100 -24.16 -11.02 -23.83
C SER A 100 -25.36 -11.68 -24.55
N ALA A 101 -25.13 -12.74 -25.33
CA ALA A 101 -26.16 -13.44 -26.10
C ALA A 101 -26.81 -14.58 -25.31
N THR A 102 -26.03 -15.34 -24.54
CA THR A 102 -26.52 -16.52 -23.80
C THR A 102 -26.74 -16.25 -22.32
N GLY A 103 -26.10 -15.24 -21.76
CA GLY A 103 -26.08 -14.95 -20.33
C GLY A 103 -25.25 -15.94 -19.50
N GLU A 104 -24.55 -16.87 -20.15
CA GLU A 104 -23.71 -17.86 -19.47
C GLU A 104 -22.37 -17.24 -19.03
N ARG A 105 -21.93 -17.61 -17.83
CA ARG A 105 -20.64 -17.20 -17.27
C ARG A 105 -19.59 -18.21 -17.69
N GLN A 106 -18.58 -17.75 -18.41
CA GLN A 106 -17.44 -18.56 -18.85
C GLN A 106 -16.16 -18.09 -18.16
N GLU A 107 -15.35 -19.05 -17.70
CA GLU A 107 -14.02 -18.79 -17.16
C GLU A 107 -12.99 -18.74 -18.31
N VAL A 108 -12.14 -17.73 -18.27
CA VAL A 108 -11.22 -17.40 -19.37
C VAL A 108 -9.90 -16.86 -18.83
N ILE A 109 -8.84 -17.05 -19.61
CA ILE A 109 -7.55 -16.40 -19.43
C ILE A 109 -7.37 -15.31 -20.48
N ARG A 110 -6.58 -14.29 -20.16
CA ARG A 110 -6.18 -13.26 -21.14
C ARG A 110 -5.00 -13.78 -21.95
N ILE A 111 -5.12 -13.72 -23.27
CA ILE A 111 -4.06 -14.16 -24.19
C ILE A 111 -3.49 -13.02 -25.04
N GLY A 112 -4.03 -11.81 -24.90
CA GLY A 112 -3.51 -10.61 -25.54
C GLY A 112 -4.42 -9.41 -25.36
N SER A 113 -3.97 -8.25 -25.83
CA SER A 113 -4.84 -7.10 -26.04
C SER A 113 -4.64 -6.55 -27.44
N ARG A 114 -5.66 -5.85 -27.93
CA ARG A 114 -5.67 -5.27 -29.25
C ARG A 114 -6.13 -3.85 -29.21
N ARG A 115 -5.29 -3.01 -29.77
CA ARG A 115 -5.60 -1.61 -29.97
C ARG A 115 -6.03 -1.42 -31.40
N TYR A 116 -7.17 -0.79 -31.56
CA TYR A 116 -7.64 -0.31 -32.83
C TYR A 116 -7.53 1.21 -32.83
N THR A 117 -7.46 1.78 -34.01
CA THR A 117 -7.49 3.23 -34.19
C THR A 117 -8.41 3.56 -35.34
N THR A 118 -9.15 4.67 -35.19
CA THR A 118 -9.83 5.29 -36.31
C THR A 118 -8.79 5.76 -37.32
N ALA A 119 -8.79 5.15 -38.50
CA ALA A 119 -7.88 5.46 -39.58
C ALA A 119 -8.64 6.04 -40.76
N LEU A 120 -8.16 7.17 -41.29
CA LEU A 120 -8.70 7.79 -42.51
C LEU A 120 -7.82 7.50 -43.70
N GLU A 121 -8.40 7.00 -44.79
CA GLU A 121 -7.73 6.91 -46.09
C GLU A 121 -7.58 8.33 -46.69
N ILE A 122 -6.45 8.97 -46.39
CA ILE A 122 -6.26 10.41 -46.60
C ILE A 122 -6.27 10.80 -48.08
N THR A 123 -5.92 9.88 -48.97
CA THR A 123 -5.92 10.07 -50.43
C THR A 123 -7.32 10.30 -51.01
N ARG A 124 -8.37 9.93 -50.27
CA ARG A 124 -9.77 10.09 -50.67
C ARG A 124 -10.45 11.26 -49.98
N LEU A 125 -9.74 11.99 -49.11
CA LEU A 125 -10.25 13.20 -48.49
C LEU A 125 -10.24 14.34 -49.51
N THR A 126 -11.41 14.91 -49.77
CA THR A 126 -11.61 15.87 -50.88
C THR A 126 -11.49 17.32 -50.45
N GLU A 127 -11.91 17.66 -49.24
CA GLU A 127 -11.88 19.04 -48.74
C GLU A 127 -11.65 19.08 -47.22
N VAL A 128 -10.93 20.11 -46.78
CA VAL A 128 -10.67 20.42 -45.37
C VAL A 128 -10.87 21.92 -45.14
N LEU A 129 -11.37 22.27 -43.97
CA LEU A 129 -11.69 23.63 -43.57
C LEU A 129 -10.73 24.07 -42.45
N SER A 130 -10.21 25.29 -42.52
CA SER A 130 -9.46 25.90 -41.42
C SER A 130 -10.40 26.76 -40.60
N VAL A 131 -10.64 26.37 -39.35
CA VAL A 131 -11.63 27.00 -38.46
C VAL A 131 -10.95 27.44 -37.16
N PRO A 132 -11.15 28.69 -36.68
CA PRO A 132 -10.66 29.11 -35.37
C PRO A 132 -11.14 28.19 -34.25
N ALA A 133 -10.24 27.80 -33.35
CA ALA A 133 -10.56 26.80 -32.33
C ALA A 133 -11.66 27.24 -31.35
N ASP A 134 -11.87 28.55 -31.18
CA ASP A 134 -12.90 29.17 -30.35
C ASP A 134 -14.29 29.22 -31.00
N GLU A 135 -14.38 28.98 -32.31
CA GLU A 135 -15.65 28.83 -33.04
C GLU A 135 -16.22 27.41 -32.98
N LEU A 136 -15.49 26.48 -32.38
CA LEU A 136 -15.87 25.06 -32.28
C LEU A 136 -16.40 24.70 -30.89
N SER A 137 -17.42 23.85 -30.84
CA SER A 137 -17.90 23.30 -29.56
C SER A 137 -16.86 22.44 -28.85
N ALA A 138 -17.13 22.12 -27.59
CA ALA A 138 -16.45 21.02 -26.92
C ALA A 138 -16.62 19.71 -27.70
N THR A 139 -15.62 18.84 -27.63
CA THR A 139 -15.60 17.55 -28.32
C THR A 139 -16.56 16.57 -27.67
N THR A 140 -17.25 15.77 -28.49
CA THR A 140 -18.11 14.67 -28.06
C THR A 140 -17.73 13.40 -28.83
N ALA A 141 -17.43 12.32 -28.12
CA ALA A 141 -17.18 11.02 -28.74
C ALA A 141 -18.48 10.47 -29.32
N THR A 142 -18.52 10.25 -30.63
CA THR A 142 -19.73 9.87 -31.38
C THR A 142 -19.40 8.70 -32.31
N ASP A 143 -20.23 7.64 -32.27
CA ASP A 143 -20.14 6.51 -33.19
C ASP A 143 -20.79 6.88 -34.53
N VAL A 144 -20.04 6.73 -35.62
CA VAL A 144 -20.47 6.95 -37.00
C VAL A 144 -20.15 5.69 -37.81
N ASP A 145 -21.19 4.88 -38.05
CA ASP A 145 -21.12 3.62 -38.80
C ASP A 145 -20.06 2.62 -38.28
N GLY A 146 -19.89 2.53 -36.97
CA GLY A 146 -18.95 1.62 -36.31
C GLY A 146 -17.56 2.23 -36.08
N VAL A 147 -17.38 3.52 -36.34
CA VAL A 147 -16.12 4.25 -36.10
C VAL A 147 -16.38 5.41 -35.14
N ILE A 148 -15.61 5.45 -34.05
CA ILE A 148 -15.75 6.52 -33.06
C ILE A 148 -14.94 7.75 -33.51
N PHE A 149 -15.61 8.89 -33.58
CA PHE A 149 -15.01 10.19 -33.84
C PHE A 149 -15.15 11.14 -32.66
N ASN A 150 -14.16 12.02 -32.51
CA ASN A 150 -14.23 13.20 -31.67
C ASN A 150 -14.92 14.34 -32.43
N VAL A 151 -16.24 14.38 -32.36
CA VAL A 151 -17.10 15.31 -33.12
C VAL A 151 -17.23 16.64 -32.39
N ARG A 152 -17.18 17.73 -33.16
CA ARG A 152 -17.44 19.10 -32.72
C ARG A 152 -18.52 19.71 -33.61
N GLN A 153 -19.29 20.63 -33.04
CA GLN A 153 -20.25 21.44 -33.77
C GLN A 153 -19.57 22.74 -34.19
N TRP A 154 -19.69 23.09 -35.47
CA TRP A 154 -19.25 24.36 -36.04
C TRP A 154 -20.45 25.12 -36.62
N GLN A 155 -20.56 26.41 -36.34
CA GLN A 155 -21.56 27.27 -36.98
C GLN A 155 -20.95 27.89 -38.24
N ALA A 156 -21.36 27.43 -39.41
CA ALA A 156 -20.93 27.98 -40.67
C ALA A 156 -21.45 29.42 -40.86
N GLY A 157 -20.78 30.21 -41.71
CA GLY A 157 -21.11 31.62 -41.93
C GLY A 157 -22.50 31.89 -42.53
N ASP A 158 -23.21 30.84 -42.99
CA ASP A 158 -24.60 30.89 -43.44
C ASP A 158 -25.63 30.62 -42.32
N GLY A 159 -25.16 30.40 -41.09
CA GLY A 159 -25.97 30.09 -39.91
C GLY A 159 -26.34 28.62 -39.74
N SER A 160 -25.82 27.72 -40.59
CA SER A 160 -26.01 26.28 -40.44
C SER A 160 -25.02 25.69 -39.43
N THR A 161 -25.46 24.69 -38.67
CA THR A 161 -24.59 23.94 -37.75
C THR A 161 -24.12 22.66 -38.44
N ILE A 162 -22.80 22.46 -38.49
CA ILE A 162 -22.17 21.31 -39.16
C ILE A 162 -21.36 20.53 -38.13
N GLU A 163 -21.51 19.21 -38.16
CA GLU A 163 -20.68 18.29 -37.38
C GLU A 163 -19.34 18.09 -38.09
N VAL A 164 -18.26 18.40 -37.39
CA VAL A 164 -16.90 18.34 -37.94
C VAL A 164 -15.97 17.59 -37.01
N VAL A 165 -14.94 16.97 -37.58
CA VAL A 165 -13.85 16.32 -36.83
C VAL A 165 -12.58 17.10 -37.09
N ALA A 166 -11.84 17.40 -36.02
CA ALA A 166 -10.52 18.04 -36.14
C ALA A 166 -9.48 17.00 -36.54
N LEU A 167 -8.80 17.25 -37.67
CA LEU A 167 -7.81 16.36 -38.27
C LEU A 167 -6.37 16.81 -37.98
N ALA A 168 -6.13 18.11 -37.93
CA ALA A 168 -4.82 18.70 -37.65
C ALA A 168 -4.97 20.07 -36.98
N ARG A 169 -3.84 20.60 -36.48
CA ARG A 169 -3.76 21.94 -35.92
C ARG A 169 -2.85 22.81 -36.77
N ASP A 170 -3.29 24.02 -37.07
CA ASP A 170 -2.53 25.03 -37.82
C ASP A 170 -2.60 26.36 -37.07
N GLY A 171 -1.57 26.64 -36.26
CA GLY A 171 -1.55 27.80 -35.35
C GLY A 171 -2.70 27.79 -34.34
N ASP A 172 -3.52 28.84 -34.39
CA ASP A 172 -4.72 29.02 -33.56
C ASP A 172 -5.99 28.39 -34.18
N ASN A 173 -5.90 27.92 -35.43
CA ASN A 173 -6.98 27.24 -36.12
C ASN A 173 -6.85 25.71 -36.01
N LEU A 174 -7.98 25.05 -36.13
CA LEU A 174 -8.08 23.61 -36.34
C LEU A 174 -8.46 23.34 -37.79
N ILE A 175 -7.78 22.37 -38.39
CA ILE A 175 -8.12 21.83 -39.69
C ILE A 175 -9.17 20.77 -39.46
N VAL A 176 -10.38 21.01 -39.94
CA VAL A 176 -11.55 20.16 -39.70
C VAL A 176 -12.12 19.65 -41.01
N ALA A 177 -12.79 18.50 -40.96
CA ALA A 177 -13.59 17.98 -42.08
C ALA A 177 -15.00 17.61 -41.59
N PRO A 178 -16.05 17.83 -42.41
CA PRO A 178 -17.40 17.41 -42.06
C PRO A 178 -17.49 15.89 -41.85
N VAL A 179 -18.21 15.45 -40.82
CA VAL A 179 -18.38 14.02 -40.49
C VAL A 179 -18.84 13.20 -41.69
N GLU A 180 -19.79 13.73 -42.48
CA GLU A 180 -20.31 13.06 -43.69
C GLU A 180 -19.26 12.82 -44.78
N THR A 181 -18.20 13.65 -44.85
CA THR A 181 -17.09 13.45 -45.79
C THR A 181 -16.08 12.41 -45.30
N LEU A 182 -16.02 12.19 -43.98
CA LEU A 182 -15.12 11.23 -43.36
C LEU A 182 -15.70 9.81 -43.34
N ARG A 183 -17.02 9.70 -43.18
CA ARG A 183 -17.76 8.43 -43.15
C ARG A 183 -17.34 7.41 -44.23
N PRO A 184 -17.22 7.73 -45.53
CA PRO A 184 -16.86 6.75 -46.57
C PRO A 184 -15.35 6.45 -46.69
N ILE A 185 -14.50 7.15 -45.94
CA ILE A 185 -13.03 7.03 -45.99
C ILE A 185 -12.44 6.62 -44.65
N SER A 186 -13.28 6.40 -43.64
CA SER A 186 -12.88 5.98 -42.31
C SER A 186 -13.09 4.49 -42.10
N SER A 187 -12.14 3.86 -41.43
CA SER A 187 -12.26 2.50 -40.96
C SER A 187 -11.53 2.34 -39.63
N GLU A 188 -12.05 1.48 -38.77
CA GLU A 188 -11.30 1.01 -37.62
C GLU A 188 -10.23 0.02 -38.10
N LEU A 189 -8.95 0.31 -37.83
CA LEU A 189 -7.83 -0.55 -38.21
C LEU A 189 -7.04 -0.97 -36.97
N PRO A 190 -6.49 -2.21 -36.94
CA PRO A 190 -5.55 -2.60 -35.90
C PRO A 190 -4.35 -1.64 -35.89
N LEU A 191 -4.04 -1.09 -34.72
CA LEU A 191 -2.96 -0.14 -34.53
C LEU A 191 -1.60 -0.71 -34.98
N ALA A 192 -1.39 -2.02 -34.80
CA ALA A 192 -0.18 -2.71 -35.26
C ALA A 192 -0.02 -2.67 -36.79
N VAL A 193 -1.11 -2.86 -37.55
CA VAL A 193 -1.11 -2.78 -39.03
C VAL A 193 -0.77 -1.36 -39.47
N VAL A 194 -1.40 -0.36 -38.85
CA VAL A 194 -1.10 1.06 -39.13
C VAL A 194 0.38 1.38 -38.81
N ASN A 195 0.91 0.87 -37.70
CA ASN A 195 2.29 1.13 -37.28
C ASN A 195 3.35 0.40 -38.13
N ALA A 196 3.02 -0.77 -38.68
CA ALA A 196 3.88 -1.53 -39.59
C ALA A 196 4.05 -0.80 -40.94
N GLY A 197 3.04 -0.03 -41.35
CA GLY A 197 3.07 0.77 -42.57
C GLY A 197 4.24 1.75 -42.63
N SER A 198 4.77 1.95 -43.85
CA SER A 198 5.85 2.89 -44.08
C SER A 198 5.36 4.33 -43.88
N ARG A 199 6.24 5.25 -43.47
CA ARG A 199 5.82 6.65 -43.26
C ARG A 199 5.52 7.29 -44.61
N ALA A 200 4.34 7.89 -44.73
CA ALA A 200 3.92 8.62 -45.91
C ALA A 200 3.41 10.01 -45.55
N GLU A 201 3.57 10.96 -46.47
CA GLU A 201 3.00 12.30 -46.36
C GLU A 201 2.06 12.54 -47.53
N TYR A 202 0.92 13.17 -47.25
CA TYR A 202 -0.06 13.52 -48.27
C TYR A 202 -0.53 14.95 -48.06
N GLU A 203 -0.55 15.75 -49.13
CA GLU A 203 -0.86 17.17 -49.06
C GLU A 203 -2.25 17.46 -49.63
N ILE A 204 -3.08 18.14 -48.86
CA ILE A 204 -4.42 18.57 -49.27
C ILE A 204 -4.51 20.07 -49.02
N ASN A 205 -4.79 20.87 -50.06
CA ASN A 205 -4.95 22.32 -49.96
C ASN A 205 -3.81 23.05 -49.22
N GLY A 206 -2.55 22.62 -49.39
CA GLY A 206 -1.39 23.21 -48.71
C GLY A 206 -1.10 22.66 -47.31
N ILE A 207 -1.88 21.69 -46.85
CA ILE A 207 -1.77 21.08 -45.51
C ILE A 207 -1.20 19.68 -45.65
N THR A 208 -0.04 19.44 -45.06
CA THR A 208 0.61 18.13 -45.07
C THR A 208 0.09 17.27 -43.93
N PHE A 209 -0.56 16.16 -44.29
CA PHE A 209 -0.94 15.10 -43.37
C PHE A 209 0.14 14.03 -43.34
N ARG A 210 0.53 13.63 -42.12
CA ARG A 210 1.48 12.54 -41.90
C ARG A 210 0.71 11.27 -41.58
N GLY A 211 0.86 10.27 -42.45
CA GLY A 211 0.18 9.00 -42.36
C GLY A 211 1.11 7.82 -42.52
N ARG A 212 0.50 6.68 -42.81
CA ARG A 212 1.13 5.38 -42.97
C ARG A 212 0.64 4.75 -44.27
N GLU A 213 1.56 4.38 -45.14
CA GLU A 213 1.25 3.58 -46.34
C GLU A 213 1.23 2.10 -45.94
N LEU A 214 0.07 1.48 -46.08
CA LEU A 214 -0.17 0.07 -45.79
C LEU A 214 0.28 -0.80 -46.97
N ASP A 215 0.43 -2.12 -46.75
CA ASP A 215 0.87 -3.07 -47.78
C ASP A 215 -0.07 -3.16 -48.99
N ASP A 216 -1.33 -2.76 -48.82
CA ASP A 216 -2.33 -2.68 -49.90
C ASP A 216 -2.28 -1.36 -50.69
N GLY A 217 -1.34 -0.46 -50.36
CA GLY A 217 -1.10 0.82 -51.03
C GLY A 217 -1.97 1.98 -50.52
N ARG A 218 -2.86 1.77 -49.54
CA ARG A 218 -3.62 2.86 -48.92
C ARG A 218 -2.74 3.71 -48.01
N ILE A 219 -2.86 5.03 -48.09
CA ILE A 219 -2.24 5.95 -47.13
C ILE A 219 -3.29 6.31 -46.08
N VAL A 220 -3.04 5.92 -44.83
CA VAL A 220 -3.96 6.13 -43.72
C VAL A 220 -3.42 7.10 -42.67
N VAL A 221 -4.29 7.95 -42.11
CA VAL A 221 -3.99 8.87 -41.01
C VAL A 221 -4.79 8.46 -39.78
N PRO A 222 -4.14 8.11 -38.65
CA PRO A 222 -4.84 7.78 -37.41
C PRO A 222 -5.36 9.06 -36.73
N LEU A 223 -6.62 9.04 -36.30
CA LEU A 223 -7.29 10.17 -35.63
C LEU A 223 -7.58 9.95 -34.13
N GLY A 224 -7.51 8.71 -33.65
CA GLY A 224 -7.83 8.33 -32.27
C GLY A 224 -9.32 8.34 -31.93
N PRO A 225 -9.71 8.09 -30.65
CA PRO A 225 -8.92 7.44 -29.61
C PRO A 225 -8.66 5.96 -29.94
N GLU A 226 -7.63 5.39 -29.34
CA GLU A 226 -7.39 3.95 -29.47
C GLU A 226 -8.43 3.18 -28.64
N SER A 227 -9.25 2.34 -29.27
CA SER A 227 -10.11 1.36 -28.61
C SER A 227 -9.26 0.13 -28.27
N GLU A 228 -9.34 -0.38 -27.05
CA GLU A 228 -8.61 -1.57 -26.63
C GLU A 228 -9.58 -2.71 -26.30
N LEU A 229 -9.48 -3.82 -27.04
CA LEU A 229 -10.14 -5.08 -26.75
C LEU A 229 -9.16 -6.04 -26.08
N THR A 230 -9.66 -6.90 -25.19
CA THR A 230 -8.87 -7.99 -24.62
C THR A 230 -9.21 -9.28 -25.34
N VAL A 231 -8.20 -9.98 -25.84
CA VAL A 231 -8.37 -11.31 -26.43
C VAL A 231 -8.34 -12.32 -25.28
N VAL A 232 -9.39 -13.13 -25.16
CA VAL A 232 -9.53 -14.13 -24.11
C VAL A 232 -9.76 -15.51 -24.67
N ALA A 233 -9.35 -16.53 -23.92
CA ALA A 233 -9.48 -17.92 -24.31
C ALA A 233 -9.96 -18.77 -23.11
N PRO A 234 -10.63 -19.91 -23.35
CA PRO A 234 -10.93 -20.87 -22.28
C PRO A 234 -9.68 -21.21 -21.46
N ASP A 235 -9.86 -21.41 -20.16
CA ASP A 235 -8.78 -21.68 -19.21
C ASP A 235 -8.05 -23.01 -19.47
N GLU A 236 -8.74 -23.99 -20.06
CA GLU A 236 -8.19 -25.29 -20.51
C GLU A 236 -6.87 -25.14 -21.31
N ILE A 237 -6.73 -24.07 -22.09
CA ILE A 237 -5.58 -23.79 -22.94
C ILE A 237 -4.30 -23.55 -22.14
N ALA A 238 -4.42 -23.12 -20.88
CA ALA A 238 -3.27 -22.95 -20.01
C ALA A 238 -2.53 -24.27 -19.76
N ALA A 239 -3.22 -25.42 -19.80
CA ALA A 239 -2.61 -26.73 -19.55
C ALA A 239 -1.57 -27.12 -20.62
N ASP A 240 -1.72 -26.62 -21.85
CA ASP A 240 -0.80 -26.89 -22.95
C ASP A 240 0.30 -25.82 -23.09
N ALA A 241 0.33 -24.85 -22.17
CA ALA A 241 1.33 -23.81 -22.19
C ALA A 241 2.71 -24.39 -21.85
N ARG A 242 3.73 -23.96 -22.59
CA ARG A 242 5.13 -24.33 -22.35
C ARG A 242 6.03 -23.11 -22.35
N LEU A 243 7.13 -23.23 -21.63
CA LEU A 243 8.14 -22.19 -21.54
C LEU A 243 9.18 -22.39 -22.65
N VAL A 244 9.56 -21.32 -23.34
CA VAL A 244 10.63 -21.30 -24.34
C VAL A 244 11.45 -20.02 -24.15
N ALA A 245 12.73 -20.03 -24.48
CA ALA A 245 13.53 -18.81 -24.46
C ALA A 245 12.95 -17.77 -25.44
N ALA A 246 12.83 -16.52 -25.02
CA ALA A 246 12.12 -15.49 -25.81
C ALA A 246 12.84 -15.14 -27.13
N ASP A 247 14.15 -15.40 -27.22
CA ASP A 247 14.98 -15.25 -28.41
C ASP A 247 14.90 -16.45 -29.38
N MET A 248 14.25 -17.55 -28.97
CA MET A 248 14.01 -18.73 -29.80
C MET A 248 12.64 -18.69 -30.50
N ILE A 249 11.88 -17.61 -30.36
CA ILE A 249 10.62 -17.43 -31.07
C ILE A 249 10.71 -16.21 -32.00
N GLU A 250 10.14 -16.34 -33.19
CA GLU A 250 9.99 -15.25 -34.15
C GLU A 250 8.52 -15.05 -34.50
N GLN A 251 8.12 -13.79 -34.72
CA GLN A 251 6.77 -13.49 -35.16
C GLN A 251 6.61 -13.94 -36.61
N ASP A 252 5.60 -14.78 -36.87
CA ASP A 252 5.36 -15.44 -38.15
C ASP A 252 3.98 -15.07 -38.70
N GLY A 253 3.63 -13.78 -38.63
CA GLY A 253 2.37 -13.25 -39.15
C GLY A 253 1.22 -13.23 -38.12
N PHE A 254 0.00 -13.44 -38.63
CA PHE A 254 -1.24 -13.34 -37.86
C PHE A 254 -2.19 -14.50 -38.20
N ALA A 255 -2.93 -14.98 -37.21
CA ALA A 255 -3.88 -16.07 -37.33
C ALA A 255 -5.29 -15.64 -36.91
N PRO A 256 -6.34 -16.02 -37.66
CA PRO A 256 -7.71 -15.69 -37.30
C PRO A 256 -8.18 -16.46 -36.06
N VAL A 257 -8.81 -15.73 -35.13
CA VAL A 257 -9.38 -16.21 -33.87
C VAL A 257 -10.71 -15.50 -33.66
N GLY A 258 -11.83 -16.21 -33.84
CA GLY A 258 -13.16 -15.59 -33.88
C GLY A 258 -13.30 -14.59 -35.03
N ASN A 259 -13.76 -13.37 -34.75
CA ASN A 259 -13.86 -12.27 -35.73
C ASN A 259 -12.57 -11.43 -35.86
N THR A 260 -11.43 -12.00 -35.50
CA THR A 260 -10.26 -11.24 -35.04
C THR A 260 -8.97 -11.96 -35.52
N GLU A 261 -7.76 -11.34 -35.52
CA GLU A 261 -6.46 -11.99 -35.83
C GLU A 261 -5.36 -11.80 -34.76
N VAL A 262 -4.83 -12.87 -34.18
CA VAL A 262 -3.76 -12.83 -33.15
C VAL A 262 -2.38 -12.97 -33.77
N GLN A 263 -1.37 -12.38 -33.14
CA GLN A 263 0.03 -12.62 -33.53
C GLN A 263 0.37 -14.09 -33.32
N GLN A 264 0.85 -14.73 -34.39
CA GLN A 264 1.37 -16.08 -34.31
C GLN A 264 2.91 -16.06 -34.33
N TYR A 265 3.49 -17.03 -33.65
CA TYR A 265 4.92 -17.19 -33.49
C TYR A 265 5.33 -18.58 -33.95
N ARG A 266 6.55 -18.69 -34.43
CA ARG A 266 7.21 -19.96 -34.72
C ARG A 266 8.47 -20.09 -33.87
N ILE A 267 8.81 -21.31 -33.49
CA ILE A 267 10.10 -21.57 -32.83
C ILE A 267 11.18 -21.66 -33.89
N ILE A 268 12.27 -20.91 -33.72
CA ILE A 268 13.44 -20.96 -34.60
C ILE A 268 14.00 -22.39 -34.58
N ASP A 269 14.24 -22.95 -35.78
CA ASP A 269 14.65 -24.34 -35.98
C ASP A 269 13.65 -25.40 -35.46
N GLY A 270 12.40 -25.00 -35.17
CA GLY A 270 11.28 -25.90 -34.84
C GLY A 270 10.54 -26.43 -36.06
N PRO A 271 9.49 -27.27 -35.86
CA PRO A 271 8.63 -27.75 -36.95
C PRO A 271 7.99 -26.60 -37.72
N GLU A 272 8.02 -26.66 -39.07
CA GLU A 272 7.52 -25.56 -39.93
C GLU A 272 6.00 -25.40 -39.89
N ASP A 273 5.26 -26.46 -39.52
CA ASP A 273 3.80 -26.52 -39.48
C ASP A 273 3.21 -26.18 -38.10
N GLU A 274 4.06 -25.93 -37.10
CA GLU A 274 3.64 -25.60 -35.74
C GLU A 274 3.70 -24.10 -35.48
N HIS A 275 2.54 -23.50 -35.24
CA HIS A 275 2.41 -22.10 -34.86
C HIS A 275 1.90 -21.95 -33.43
N TYR A 276 2.32 -20.87 -32.78
CA TYR A 276 2.12 -20.63 -31.36
C TYR A 276 1.56 -19.25 -31.10
N VAL A 277 0.87 -19.09 -29.97
CA VAL A 277 0.51 -17.78 -29.44
C VAL A 277 1.26 -17.53 -28.15
N LEU A 278 1.81 -16.31 -28.05
CA LEU A 278 2.49 -15.83 -26.86
C LEU A 278 1.46 -15.42 -25.81
N LEU A 279 1.42 -16.13 -24.69
CA LEU A 279 0.56 -15.79 -23.55
C LEU A 279 1.16 -14.67 -22.71
N THR A 280 2.46 -14.79 -22.41
CA THR A 280 3.24 -13.75 -21.70
C THR A 280 4.72 -13.90 -22.02
N SER A 281 5.45 -12.79 -21.99
CA SER A 281 6.91 -12.79 -21.98
C SER A 281 7.39 -12.01 -20.78
N GLU A 282 8.22 -12.65 -19.96
CA GLU A 282 8.74 -12.02 -18.77
C GLU A 282 10.15 -12.52 -18.42
N ALA A 283 10.75 -11.87 -17.43
CA ALA A 283 12.07 -12.23 -16.94
C ALA A 283 11.98 -13.38 -15.93
N TRP A 284 12.71 -14.44 -16.16
CA TRP A 284 12.87 -15.60 -15.29
C TRP A 284 14.28 -15.69 -14.75
N GLN A 285 14.41 -16.39 -13.64
CA GLN A 285 15.65 -16.49 -12.91
C GLN A 285 15.80 -17.92 -12.39
N PRO A 286 16.97 -18.55 -12.56
CA PRO A 286 17.27 -19.82 -11.93
C PRO A 286 17.26 -19.69 -10.40
N VAL A 287 16.68 -20.69 -9.74
CA VAL A 287 16.70 -20.81 -8.28
C VAL A 287 17.06 -22.22 -7.84
N MET A 288 17.57 -22.32 -6.62
CA MET A 288 17.91 -23.59 -5.95
C MET A 288 17.44 -23.54 -4.50
N ASP A 289 17.15 -24.68 -3.89
CA ASP A 289 16.81 -24.74 -2.47
C ASP A 289 17.99 -24.22 -1.62
N LEU A 290 17.70 -23.29 -0.69
CA LEU A 290 18.73 -22.58 0.08
C LEU A 290 19.51 -23.53 1.01
N GLU A 291 18.88 -24.57 1.54
CA GLU A 291 19.55 -25.58 2.35
C GLU A 291 20.55 -26.39 1.51
N THR A 292 20.14 -26.86 0.34
CA THR A 292 21.04 -27.54 -0.61
C THR A 292 22.23 -26.68 -0.98
N LEU A 293 22.00 -25.39 -1.24
CA LEU A 293 23.04 -24.40 -1.49
C LEU A 293 23.99 -24.27 -0.27
N LYS A 294 23.47 -24.19 0.95
CA LYS A 294 24.26 -24.08 2.19
C LYS A 294 25.13 -25.31 2.47
N GLU A 295 24.62 -26.49 2.16
CA GLU A 295 25.32 -27.74 2.44
C GLU A 295 26.39 -28.08 1.40
N ASN A 296 26.14 -27.73 0.13
CA ASN A 296 26.93 -28.25 -0.98
C ASN A 296 27.67 -27.19 -1.80
N ALA A 297 27.28 -25.91 -1.74
CA ALA A 297 27.94 -24.85 -2.48
C ALA A 297 29.13 -24.28 -1.70
N PHE A 298 30.17 -23.87 -2.43
CA PHE A 298 31.36 -23.26 -1.86
C PHE A 298 31.97 -22.23 -2.81
N VAL A 299 32.76 -21.31 -2.24
CA VAL A 299 33.39 -20.21 -2.98
C VAL A 299 34.77 -20.64 -3.46
N VAL A 300 35.07 -20.40 -4.73
CA VAL A 300 36.37 -20.71 -5.34
C VAL A 300 36.90 -19.51 -6.13
N PRO A 301 38.23 -19.24 -6.08
CA PRO A 301 38.87 -18.27 -6.96
C PRO A 301 38.67 -18.64 -8.43
N ASN A 302 38.40 -17.66 -9.29
CA ASN A 302 38.19 -17.92 -10.71
C ASN A 302 39.43 -18.52 -11.40
N SER A 303 40.63 -18.35 -10.83
CA SER A 303 41.88 -18.93 -11.32
C SER A 303 41.97 -20.46 -11.16
N GLU A 304 41.16 -21.05 -10.30
CA GLU A 304 41.10 -22.50 -10.05
C GLU A 304 40.06 -23.20 -10.94
N LEU A 305 39.27 -22.43 -11.69
CA LEU A 305 38.27 -22.93 -12.62
C LEU A 305 38.85 -22.99 -14.04
N SER A 306 38.78 -24.16 -14.66
CA SER A 306 39.26 -24.43 -16.02
C SER A 306 38.17 -25.13 -16.87
N GLY A 307 38.44 -25.36 -18.16
CA GLY A 307 37.53 -26.08 -19.07
C GLY A 307 36.56 -25.19 -19.86
N ASP A 308 35.96 -25.78 -20.89
CA ASP A 308 35.08 -25.10 -21.86
C ASP A 308 33.72 -24.72 -21.23
N ASP A 309 33.07 -23.68 -21.77
CA ASP A 309 31.75 -23.18 -21.34
C ASP A 309 30.62 -24.14 -21.72
N SER A 310 30.76 -25.42 -21.37
CA SER A 310 29.67 -26.38 -21.51
C SER A 310 28.54 -25.93 -20.60
N VAL A 311 27.34 -25.81 -21.18
CA VAL A 311 26.17 -25.33 -20.48
C VAL A 311 25.38 -26.55 -20.03
N MET A 312 25.06 -26.64 -18.74
CA MET A 312 24.04 -27.61 -18.31
C MET A 312 22.72 -27.17 -18.93
N PHE A 313 22.09 -28.03 -19.73
CA PHE A 313 20.70 -27.91 -20.18
C PHE A 313 19.86 -28.84 -19.31
N SER A 314 19.16 -28.27 -18.34
CA SER A 314 18.05 -28.93 -17.65
C SER A 314 16.90 -27.95 -17.65
N ASP A 315 15.78 -28.30 -18.28
CA ASP A 315 14.56 -27.48 -18.34
C ASP A 315 14.84 -26.00 -18.68
N ASP A 316 15.59 -25.75 -19.76
CA ASP A 316 15.96 -24.42 -20.28
C ASP A 316 16.82 -23.52 -19.36
N ILE A 317 17.37 -24.08 -18.28
CA ILE A 317 18.38 -23.42 -17.46
C ILE A 317 19.71 -23.54 -18.16
N LEU A 318 20.45 -22.43 -18.22
CA LEU A 318 21.75 -22.35 -18.86
C LEU A 318 22.77 -21.76 -17.90
N LEU A 319 23.51 -22.66 -17.23
CA LEU A 319 24.60 -22.30 -16.32
C LEU A 319 25.95 -22.83 -16.81
N PRO A 320 27.04 -22.05 -16.65
CA PRO A 320 28.38 -22.51 -17.01
C PRO A 320 28.80 -23.68 -16.14
N VAL A 321 29.21 -24.78 -16.77
CA VAL A 321 29.89 -25.89 -16.11
C VAL A 321 31.38 -25.70 -16.30
N ARG A 322 32.13 -25.70 -15.20
CA ARG A 322 33.59 -25.61 -15.18
C ARG A 322 34.19 -26.84 -14.52
N THR A 323 35.45 -27.05 -14.80
CA THR A 323 36.28 -28.03 -14.12
C THR A 323 37.02 -27.35 -12.99
N LEU A 324 36.91 -27.88 -11.78
CA LEU A 324 37.68 -27.46 -10.62
C LEU A 324 38.83 -28.44 -10.42
N GLU A 325 40.06 -27.94 -10.39
CA GLU A 325 41.24 -28.71 -10.03
C GLU A 325 41.69 -28.34 -8.61
N ARG A 326 41.48 -29.25 -7.65
CA ARG A 326 41.85 -29.03 -6.24
C ARG A 326 42.53 -30.26 -5.69
N ASP A 327 43.70 -30.08 -5.08
CA ASP A 327 44.48 -31.14 -4.43
C ASP A 327 44.80 -32.36 -5.32
N GLY A 328 44.87 -32.17 -6.65
CA GLY A 328 45.16 -33.22 -7.63
C GLY A 328 43.93 -34.03 -8.07
N GLU A 329 42.74 -33.69 -7.58
CA GLU A 329 41.47 -34.25 -8.04
C GLU A 329 40.73 -33.25 -8.95
N THR A 330 40.07 -33.79 -9.97
CA THR A 330 39.32 -33.02 -10.96
C THR A 330 37.83 -33.26 -10.75
N GLN A 331 37.08 -32.19 -10.48
CA GLN A 331 35.63 -32.25 -10.27
C GLN A 331 34.91 -31.31 -11.24
N SER A 332 33.78 -31.77 -11.81
CA SER A 332 32.89 -30.91 -12.57
C SER A 332 31.97 -30.13 -11.64
N VAL A 333 31.98 -28.80 -11.76
CA VAL A 333 31.18 -27.89 -10.94
C VAL A 333 30.34 -26.95 -11.80
N VAL A 334 29.16 -26.60 -11.31
CA VAL A 334 28.28 -25.61 -11.94
C VAL A 334 28.54 -24.26 -11.29
N VAL A 335 28.78 -23.23 -12.10
CA VAL A 335 28.94 -21.86 -11.64
C VAL A 335 27.56 -21.26 -11.39
N LEU A 336 27.20 -21.11 -10.12
CA LEU A 336 25.92 -20.55 -9.71
C LEU A 336 25.91 -19.03 -9.78
N LEU A 337 26.99 -18.38 -9.31
CA LEU A 337 27.13 -16.93 -9.33
C LEU A 337 28.60 -16.57 -9.57
N ALA A 338 28.88 -15.77 -10.59
CA ALA A 338 30.23 -15.32 -10.90
C ALA A 338 30.45 -13.87 -10.45
N ARG A 339 31.64 -13.57 -9.90
CA ARG A 339 32.17 -12.21 -9.69
C ARG A 339 33.54 -12.09 -10.33
N SER A 340 34.11 -10.88 -10.33
CA SER A 340 35.40 -10.61 -10.99
C SER A 340 36.58 -11.47 -10.50
N ALA A 341 36.62 -11.83 -9.21
CA ALA A 341 37.75 -12.56 -8.61
C ALA A 341 37.42 -14.02 -8.20
N GLN A 342 36.17 -14.30 -7.87
CA GLN A 342 35.74 -15.57 -7.30
C GLN A 342 34.31 -15.89 -7.73
N SER A 343 33.97 -17.17 -7.70
CA SER A 343 32.65 -17.67 -8.07
C SER A 343 32.10 -18.58 -6.97
N LEU A 344 30.78 -18.54 -6.80
CA LEU A 344 30.06 -19.55 -6.01
C LEU A 344 29.74 -20.71 -6.95
N VAL A 345 30.19 -21.91 -6.58
CA VAL A 345 29.98 -23.12 -7.38
C VAL A 345 29.35 -24.21 -6.55
N ILE A 346 28.80 -25.21 -7.24
CA ILE A 346 28.25 -26.43 -6.63
C ILE A 346 28.65 -27.66 -7.47
N PRO A 347 28.86 -28.85 -6.88
CA PRO A 347 29.08 -30.08 -7.64
C PRO A 347 27.98 -30.32 -8.68
N ARG A 348 28.35 -30.79 -9.88
CA ARG A 348 27.41 -31.00 -10.99
C ARG A 348 26.25 -31.93 -10.61
N GLU A 349 26.51 -32.98 -9.83
CA GLU A 349 25.47 -33.92 -9.38
C GLU A 349 24.43 -33.33 -8.42
N GLN A 350 24.71 -32.16 -7.81
CA GLN A 350 23.79 -31.48 -6.88
C GLN A 350 22.99 -30.36 -7.56
N ALA A 351 23.28 -30.09 -8.83
CA ALA A 351 22.61 -29.04 -9.59
C ALA A 351 21.25 -29.46 -10.18
N ASP A 352 20.85 -30.74 -10.03
CA ASP A 352 19.54 -31.25 -10.47
C ASP A 352 18.34 -30.58 -9.77
N SER A 353 18.58 -29.86 -8.67
CA SER A 353 17.55 -29.10 -7.92
C SER A 353 17.25 -27.71 -8.51
N LEU A 354 17.98 -27.31 -9.57
CA LEU A 354 17.77 -26.03 -10.25
C LEU A 354 16.43 -25.99 -10.97
N ARG A 355 15.74 -24.86 -10.84
CA ARG A 355 14.47 -24.61 -11.53
C ARG A 355 14.34 -23.15 -11.94
N LEU A 356 13.61 -22.87 -13.01
CA LEU A 356 13.28 -21.51 -13.42
C LEU A 356 12.06 -21.01 -12.66
N VAL A 357 12.15 -19.78 -12.16
CA VAL A 357 11.04 -19.09 -11.50
C VAL A 357 10.89 -17.68 -12.09
N PRO A 358 9.65 -17.19 -12.29
CA PRO A 358 9.40 -15.82 -12.71
C PRO A 358 10.00 -14.84 -11.71
N THR A 359 10.72 -13.83 -12.19
CA THR A 359 11.39 -12.84 -11.32
C THR A 359 10.38 -12.12 -10.42
N ALA A 360 9.14 -11.94 -10.89
CA ALA A 360 8.05 -11.34 -10.11
C ALA A 360 7.77 -12.12 -8.80
N LYS A 361 7.85 -13.46 -8.82
CA LYS A 361 7.69 -14.30 -7.63
C LYS A 361 8.88 -14.24 -6.66
N LEU A 362 10.01 -13.66 -7.09
CA LEU A 362 11.24 -13.50 -6.31
C LEU A 362 11.43 -12.08 -5.76
N ALA A 363 10.37 -11.28 -5.72
CA ALA A 363 10.42 -9.91 -5.22
C ALA A 363 10.84 -9.83 -3.74
N LEU A 364 11.56 -8.74 -3.40
CA LEU A 364 12.09 -8.43 -2.07
C LEU A 364 13.01 -9.54 -1.49
N PRO A 365 14.02 -10.02 -2.23
CA PRO A 365 14.88 -11.08 -1.71
C PRO A 365 15.86 -10.53 -0.67
N PHE A 366 16.15 -11.37 0.32
CA PHE A 366 17.15 -11.14 1.34
C PHE A 366 18.54 -11.47 0.83
N VAL A 367 19.55 -11.18 1.65
CA VAL A 367 20.95 -11.48 1.36
C VAL A 367 21.51 -12.38 2.45
N HIS A 368 22.07 -13.51 2.05
CA HIS A 368 22.83 -14.41 2.91
C HIS A 368 24.30 -14.36 2.47
N THR A 369 25.24 -14.32 3.43
CA THR A 369 26.68 -14.29 3.11
C THR A 369 27.28 -15.67 3.40
N MET A 370 27.96 -16.24 2.41
CA MET A 370 28.64 -17.53 2.47
C MET A 370 30.11 -17.32 2.14
N ASP A 371 31.00 -17.47 3.13
CA ASP A 371 32.43 -17.21 2.96
C ASP A 371 32.76 -15.85 2.31
N GLY A 372 32.02 -14.81 2.70
CA GLY A 372 32.16 -13.45 2.15
C GLY A 372 31.48 -13.24 0.79
N PHE A 373 30.87 -14.28 0.21
CA PHE A 373 30.08 -14.21 -1.01
C PHE A 373 28.60 -13.97 -0.69
N ALA A 374 28.06 -12.84 -1.14
CA ALA A 374 26.66 -12.50 -0.88
C ALA A 374 25.75 -13.15 -1.94
N VAL A 375 24.78 -13.93 -1.46
CA VAL A 375 23.78 -14.66 -2.24
C VAL A 375 22.40 -14.10 -1.91
N ARG A 376 21.60 -13.82 -2.94
CA ARG A 376 20.22 -13.37 -2.74
C ARG A 376 19.33 -14.60 -2.54
N TYR A 377 18.35 -14.53 -1.64
CA TYR A 377 17.40 -15.63 -1.44
C TYR A 377 16.00 -15.09 -1.14
N LYS A 378 14.99 -15.90 -1.44
CA LYS A 378 13.59 -15.67 -1.09
C LYS A 378 13.20 -16.69 -0.02
N ASP A 379 12.76 -16.20 1.13
CA ASP A 379 12.22 -17.02 2.20
C ASP A 379 10.75 -17.40 1.94
N ASN A 380 10.30 -18.50 2.53
CA ASN A 380 8.91 -18.96 2.46
C ASN A 380 8.34 -19.02 1.03
N PHE A 381 9.18 -19.34 0.04
CA PHE A 381 8.76 -19.46 -1.34
C PHE A 381 7.84 -20.68 -1.48
N VAL A 382 6.65 -20.45 -2.07
CA VAL A 382 5.63 -21.49 -2.26
C VAL A 382 5.61 -21.89 -3.72
N GLN A 383 5.79 -23.19 -3.99
CA GLN A 383 5.62 -23.76 -5.32
C GLN A 383 5.05 -25.17 -5.18
N GLY A 384 4.00 -25.50 -5.93
CA GLY A 384 3.34 -26.82 -5.84
C GLY A 384 2.78 -27.16 -4.46
N GLY A 385 2.53 -26.15 -3.61
CA GLY A 385 2.06 -26.34 -2.23
C GLY A 385 3.15 -26.58 -1.18
N GLU A 386 4.42 -26.74 -1.58
CA GLU A 386 5.54 -26.83 -0.65
C GLU A 386 6.12 -25.44 -0.35
N ARG A 387 6.43 -25.18 0.93
CA ARG A 387 7.14 -23.97 1.38
C ARG A 387 8.62 -24.29 1.58
N LYS A 388 9.49 -23.60 0.85
CA LYS A 388 10.95 -23.72 0.97
C LYS A 388 11.62 -22.37 0.79
N ASP A 389 12.80 -22.20 1.39
CA ASP A 389 13.64 -21.04 1.10
C ASP A 389 14.43 -21.32 -0.18
N VAL A 390 14.46 -20.36 -1.11
CA VAL A 390 15.13 -20.53 -2.41
C VAL A 390 16.20 -19.47 -2.63
N ALA A 391 17.41 -19.92 -2.95
CA ALA A 391 18.51 -19.06 -3.37
C ALA A 391 18.35 -18.68 -4.85
N ILE A 392 18.59 -17.41 -5.14
CA ILE A 392 18.59 -16.86 -6.49
C ILE A 392 19.99 -17.05 -7.08
N VAL A 393 20.06 -17.79 -8.18
CA VAL A 393 21.32 -18.16 -8.86
C VAL A 393 21.22 -17.88 -10.35
N GLY A 394 22.36 -17.95 -11.03
CA GLY A 394 22.45 -17.72 -12.47
C GLY A 394 22.14 -16.30 -12.92
N GLU A 395 22.01 -16.16 -14.23
CA GLU A 395 21.61 -14.91 -14.86
C GLU A 395 20.11 -14.91 -15.17
N ARG A 396 19.53 -13.70 -15.17
CA ARG A 396 18.16 -13.48 -15.59
C ARG A 396 18.04 -13.75 -17.10
N ARG A 397 16.97 -14.43 -17.51
CA ARG A 397 16.65 -14.67 -18.91
C ARG A 397 15.22 -14.27 -19.22
N ASN A 398 14.97 -13.80 -20.42
CA ASN A 398 13.60 -13.56 -20.88
C ASN A 398 13.05 -14.87 -21.44
N MET A 399 11.92 -15.31 -20.89
CA MET A 399 11.22 -16.50 -21.35
C MET A 399 9.86 -16.09 -21.89
N ALA A 400 9.43 -16.81 -22.92
CA ALA A 400 8.12 -16.72 -23.53
C ALA A 400 7.30 -17.94 -23.08
N LEU A 401 6.13 -17.67 -22.52
CA LEU A 401 5.12 -18.69 -22.28
C LEU A 401 4.22 -18.76 -23.52
N ILE A 402 4.26 -19.88 -24.22
CA ILE A 402 3.56 -20.07 -25.48
C ILE A 402 2.58 -21.24 -25.41
N THR A 403 1.51 -21.18 -26.21
CA THR A 403 0.54 -22.28 -26.38
C THR A 403 0.30 -22.54 -27.88
N PRO A 404 0.02 -23.78 -28.33
CA PRO A 404 -0.28 -24.06 -29.73
C PRO A 404 -1.45 -23.23 -30.26
N LEU A 405 -1.32 -22.70 -31.47
CA LEU A 405 -2.33 -21.87 -32.12
C LEU A 405 -3.65 -22.63 -32.34
N GLU A 406 -3.58 -23.93 -32.65
CA GLU A 406 -4.77 -24.76 -32.86
C GLU A 406 -5.67 -24.88 -31.61
N HIS A 407 -5.09 -24.75 -30.42
CA HIS A 407 -5.83 -24.87 -29.16
C HIS A 407 -6.64 -23.62 -28.82
N ILE A 408 -6.29 -22.46 -29.42
CA ILE A 408 -6.98 -21.19 -29.18
C ILE A 408 -8.13 -20.93 -30.16
N ALA A 409 -8.58 -21.93 -30.91
CA ALA A 409 -9.71 -21.80 -31.84
C ALA A 409 -11.01 -21.28 -31.19
N ARG A 410 -11.14 -21.44 -29.86
CA ARG A 410 -12.27 -20.96 -29.05
C ARG A 410 -12.04 -19.58 -28.42
N ALA A 411 -10.95 -18.89 -28.73
CA ALA A 411 -10.70 -17.55 -28.22
C ALA A 411 -11.55 -16.48 -28.92
N PHE A 412 -11.82 -15.39 -28.21
CA PHE A 412 -12.71 -14.30 -28.64
C PHE A 412 -12.33 -12.98 -27.98
N ASP A 413 -12.83 -11.87 -28.54
CA ASP A 413 -12.60 -10.53 -28.02
C ASP A 413 -13.68 -10.11 -27.02
N VAL A 414 -13.25 -9.39 -25.98
CA VAL A 414 -14.13 -8.79 -24.99
C VAL A 414 -13.65 -7.39 -24.65
N GLU A 415 -14.60 -6.51 -24.31
CA GLU A 415 -14.24 -5.23 -23.70
C GLU A 415 -13.54 -5.48 -22.36
N PRO A 416 -12.48 -4.73 -22.01
CA PRO A 416 -11.78 -4.89 -20.74
C PRO A 416 -12.70 -4.79 -19.52
N ALA A 417 -13.77 -3.99 -19.61
CA ALA A 417 -14.76 -3.81 -18.57
C ALA A 417 -15.71 -5.02 -18.39
N ALA A 418 -15.84 -5.88 -19.40
CA ALA A 418 -16.64 -7.10 -19.32
C ALA A 418 -15.92 -8.22 -18.54
N LEU A 419 -14.62 -8.08 -18.30
CA LEU A 419 -13.83 -9.05 -17.54
C LEU A 419 -13.94 -8.80 -16.04
N SER A 420 -14.51 -9.78 -15.35
CA SER A 420 -14.53 -9.83 -13.89
C SER A 420 -13.45 -10.80 -13.38
N PRO A 421 -12.60 -10.41 -12.42
CA PRO A 421 -11.65 -11.35 -11.85
C PRO A 421 -12.37 -12.47 -11.09
N VAL A 422 -11.88 -13.71 -11.20
CA VAL A 422 -12.40 -14.81 -10.39
C VAL A 422 -11.70 -14.79 -9.03
N LEU A 423 -12.48 -14.45 -8.00
CA LEU A 423 -11.99 -14.23 -6.65
C LEU A 423 -12.46 -15.33 -5.70
N VAL A 424 -11.55 -15.84 -4.86
CA VAL A 424 -11.89 -16.70 -3.72
C VAL A 424 -11.59 -15.98 -2.41
N PRO A 425 -12.53 -15.99 -1.43
CA PRO A 425 -12.25 -15.42 -0.12
C PRO A 425 -11.06 -16.13 0.55
N ARG A 426 -10.01 -15.37 0.88
CA ARG A 426 -8.82 -15.86 1.58
C ARG A 426 -8.29 -14.80 2.52
N LEU A 427 -8.12 -15.18 3.78
CA LEU A 427 -7.51 -14.33 4.80
C LEU A 427 -6.00 -14.53 4.80
N HIS A 428 -5.24 -13.46 4.55
CA HIS A 428 -3.78 -13.51 4.52
C HIS A 428 -3.17 -13.32 5.92
N PHE A 429 -3.25 -14.35 6.75
CA PHE A 429 -2.62 -14.34 8.09
C PHE A 429 -1.09 -14.32 8.01
N GLU A 430 -0.53 -14.81 6.90
CA GLU A 430 0.89 -14.70 6.57
C GLU A 430 1.41 -13.27 6.70
N ASN A 431 0.59 -12.25 6.40
CA ASN A 431 0.98 -10.85 6.55
C ASN A 431 1.42 -10.50 7.98
N TYR A 432 0.86 -11.14 9.01
CA TYR A 432 1.28 -10.93 10.40
C TYR A 432 2.60 -11.61 10.71
N ILE A 433 2.79 -12.82 10.20
CA ILE A 433 4.05 -13.55 10.36
C ILE A 433 5.14 -12.74 9.68
N ASP A 434 4.95 -12.40 8.41
CA ASP A 434 5.88 -11.62 7.60
C ASP A 434 6.15 -10.24 8.22
N ALA A 435 5.14 -9.54 8.73
CA ALA A 435 5.38 -8.25 9.38
C ALA A 435 6.22 -8.37 10.68
N LEU A 436 6.10 -9.48 11.41
CA LEU A 436 6.74 -9.66 12.71
C LEU A 436 8.10 -10.35 12.66
N SER A 437 8.28 -11.33 11.78
CA SER A 437 9.49 -12.16 11.67
C SER A 437 10.49 -11.64 10.65
N ARG A 438 10.06 -10.79 9.71
CA ARG A 438 10.92 -10.25 8.66
C ARG A 438 12.13 -9.54 9.23
N ASP A 439 13.29 -9.83 8.64
CA ASP A 439 14.52 -9.10 8.91
C ASP A 439 14.44 -7.70 8.29
N LEU A 440 14.53 -6.67 9.14
CA LEU A 440 14.43 -5.25 8.80
C LEU A 440 15.78 -4.54 8.96
N GLY A 441 16.90 -5.23 8.73
CA GLY A 441 18.25 -4.68 8.81
C GLY A 441 19.03 -5.19 10.03
N GLY A 442 18.99 -6.50 10.25
CA GLY A 442 19.61 -7.21 11.37
C GLY A 442 18.73 -7.24 12.62
N ALA A 443 17.44 -6.94 12.51
CA ALA A 443 16.47 -6.92 13.61
C ALA A 443 15.06 -7.20 13.08
N THR A 444 14.18 -7.69 13.95
CA THR A 444 12.78 -7.95 13.60
C THR A 444 11.85 -6.98 14.30
N PHE A 445 10.58 -6.94 13.89
CA PHE A 445 9.60 -6.10 14.57
C PHE A 445 9.42 -6.50 16.05
N PHE A 446 9.63 -7.78 16.37
CA PHE A 446 9.67 -8.25 17.75
C PHE A 446 10.80 -7.58 18.57
N THR A 447 11.98 -7.34 17.98
CA THR A 447 13.05 -6.56 18.62
C THR A 447 12.57 -5.15 18.96
N PHE A 448 11.87 -4.49 18.04
CA PHE A 448 11.38 -3.13 18.25
C PHE A 448 10.31 -3.06 19.36
N PHE A 449 9.46 -4.08 19.41
CA PHE A 449 8.47 -4.25 20.47
C PHE A 449 9.15 -4.41 21.84
N LEU A 450 10.19 -5.26 21.92
CA LEU A 450 10.94 -5.48 23.16
C LEU A 450 11.66 -4.20 23.62
N ASN A 451 12.31 -3.48 22.71
CA ASN A 451 12.96 -2.19 23.00
C ASN A 451 11.94 -1.18 23.57
N SER A 452 10.75 -1.11 22.97
CA SER A 452 9.68 -0.22 23.44
C SER A 452 9.18 -0.61 24.81
N ALA A 453 8.98 -1.90 25.06
CA ALA A 453 8.59 -2.43 26.36
C ALA A 453 9.64 -2.10 27.44
N ILE A 454 10.93 -2.27 27.13
CA ILE A 454 12.03 -1.90 28.02
C ILE A 454 11.98 -0.41 28.36
N VAL A 455 11.88 0.46 27.35
CA VAL A 455 11.81 1.92 27.54
C VAL A 455 10.61 2.29 28.41
N VAL A 456 9.43 1.72 28.15
CA VAL A 456 8.23 1.98 28.95
C VAL A 456 8.40 1.54 30.40
N ILE A 457 8.88 0.32 30.63
CA ILE A 457 9.05 -0.22 31.99
C ILE A 457 10.04 0.63 32.78
N LEU A 458 11.15 1.03 32.15
CA LEU A 458 12.14 1.89 32.79
C LEU A 458 11.62 3.31 33.05
N ASN A 459 10.84 3.87 32.13
CA ASN A 459 10.16 5.16 32.34
C ASN A 459 9.13 5.10 33.47
N LEU A 460 8.34 4.03 33.55
CA LEU A 460 7.40 3.82 34.65
C LEU A 460 8.12 3.74 35.99
N LEU A 461 9.20 2.95 36.06
CA LEU A 461 10.01 2.83 37.27
C LEU A 461 10.61 4.18 37.68
N GLY A 462 11.23 4.88 36.74
CA GLY A 462 11.87 6.17 36.99
C GLY A 462 10.86 7.23 37.45
N HIS A 463 9.71 7.34 36.78
CA HIS A 463 8.66 8.26 37.20
C HIS A 463 8.06 7.88 38.55
N PHE A 464 7.70 6.62 38.78
CA PHE A 464 7.14 6.22 40.08
C PHE A 464 8.10 6.47 41.24
N LEU A 465 9.41 6.26 41.04
CA LEU A 465 10.39 6.53 42.08
C LEU A 465 10.58 8.04 42.29
N SER A 466 10.86 8.79 41.23
CA SER A 466 11.21 10.21 41.33
C SER A 466 10.00 11.08 41.70
N VAL A 467 8.86 10.90 41.02
CA VAL A 467 7.65 11.71 41.18
C VAL A 467 7.06 11.54 42.57
N THR A 468 6.99 10.30 43.08
CA THR A 468 6.48 9.99 44.43
C THR A 468 7.22 10.76 45.51
N VAL A 469 8.55 10.69 45.49
CA VAL A 469 9.39 11.33 46.52
C VAL A 469 9.28 12.85 46.43
N VAL A 470 9.39 13.41 45.22
CA VAL A 470 9.39 14.87 45.03
C VAL A 470 8.01 15.46 45.32
N ALA A 471 6.93 14.83 44.85
CA ALA A 471 5.56 15.29 45.11
C ALA A 471 5.21 15.25 46.61
N TYR A 472 5.62 14.20 47.32
CA TYR A 472 5.41 14.11 48.77
C TYR A 472 6.17 15.21 49.51
N GLY A 473 7.42 15.48 49.11
CA GLY A 473 8.21 16.60 49.64
C GLY A 473 7.49 17.93 49.51
N PHE A 474 6.97 18.26 48.33
CA PHE A 474 6.25 19.51 48.09
C PHE A 474 4.84 19.57 48.71
N ALA A 475 4.19 18.43 48.93
CA ALA A 475 2.86 18.36 49.52
C ALA A 475 2.89 18.42 51.05
N ARG A 476 3.84 17.73 51.69
CA ARG A 476 3.79 17.45 53.14
C ARG A 476 4.94 18.02 53.95
N LEU A 477 6.15 18.10 53.39
CA LEU A 477 7.30 18.56 54.16
C LEU A 477 7.32 20.08 54.24
N ARG A 478 7.66 20.59 55.43
CA ARG A 478 7.88 22.01 55.67
C ARG A 478 9.36 22.30 55.44
N ALA A 479 9.67 23.02 54.36
CA ALA A 479 11.02 23.46 54.03
C ALA A 479 11.01 24.94 53.63
N PRO A 480 12.03 25.73 54.00
CA PRO A 480 12.14 27.11 53.57
C PRO A 480 12.27 27.18 52.03
N GLY A 481 11.52 28.07 51.39
CA GLY A 481 11.57 28.26 49.93
C GLY A 481 10.84 27.21 49.08
N LYS A 482 10.13 26.25 49.68
CA LYS A 482 9.45 25.16 48.93
C LYS A 482 8.50 25.66 47.85
N ASP A 483 7.75 26.73 48.10
CA ASP A 483 6.75 27.22 47.16
C ASP A 483 7.41 27.93 45.97
N PHE A 484 8.56 28.59 46.20
CA PHE A 484 9.40 29.13 45.13
C PHE A 484 9.99 28.01 44.27
N LEU A 485 10.58 26.98 44.88
CA LEU A 485 11.10 25.82 44.16
C LEU A 485 10.02 25.09 43.37
N PHE A 486 8.80 25.00 43.92
CA PHE A 486 7.67 24.42 43.21
C PHE A 486 7.24 25.29 42.01
N MET A 487 7.18 26.61 42.16
CA MET A 487 6.91 27.53 41.03
C MET A 487 8.00 27.43 39.95
N LEU A 488 9.28 27.34 40.34
CA LEU A 488 10.38 27.13 39.40
C LEU A 488 10.22 25.81 38.64
N LEU A 489 9.83 24.74 39.33
CA LEU A 489 9.53 23.44 38.71
C LEU A 489 8.38 23.56 37.70
N LEU A 490 7.29 24.26 38.02
CA LEU A 490 6.20 24.49 37.08
C LEU A 490 6.63 25.33 35.86
N ALA A 491 7.52 26.30 36.05
CA ALA A 491 8.04 27.11 34.94
C ALA A 491 8.79 26.27 33.89
N THR A 492 9.38 25.13 34.27
CA THR A 492 10.04 24.22 33.32
C THR A 492 9.07 23.60 32.30
N MET A 493 7.77 23.51 32.63
CA MET A 493 6.75 23.01 31.70
C MET A 493 6.46 23.98 30.55
N MET A 494 6.89 25.25 30.66
CA MET A 494 6.76 26.24 29.59
C MET A 494 7.87 26.12 28.54
N LEU A 495 8.92 25.32 28.80
CA LEU A 495 10.00 25.10 27.84
C LEU A 495 9.55 24.16 26.73
N PRO A 496 9.55 24.60 25.46
CA PRO A 496 9.14 23.75 24.36
C PRO A 496 10.21 22.68 24.10
N PHE A 497 9.77 21.44 23.89
CA PHE A 497 10.66 20.29 23.67
C PHE A 497 11.74 20.52 22.60
N PRO A 498 11.47 21.14 21.42
CA PRO A 498 12.50 21.40 20.42
C PRO A 498 13.68 22.27 20.89
N VAL A 499 13.45 23.18 21.85
CA VAL A 499 14.52 24.04 22.41
C VAL A 499 15.45 23.24 23.32
N MET A 500 14.92 22.23 24.01
CA MET A 500 15.73 21.35 24.86
C MET A 500 16.51 20.30 24.05
N LEU A 501 16.07 19.99 22.82
CA LEU A 501 16.58 18.89 22.02
C LEU A 501 18.09 18.96 21.74
N ILE A 502 18.57 20.10 21.23
CA ILE A 502 19.99 20.26 20.86
C ILE A 502 20.89 20.11 22.10
N PRO A 503 20.65 20.83 23.22
CA PRO A 503 21.42 20.64 24.45
C PRO A 503 21.38 19.20 24.97
N THR A 504 20.21 18.55 24.99
CA THR A 504 20.11 17.17 25.52
C THR A 504 20.81 16.16 24.62
N PHE A 505 20.76 16.34 23.30
CA PHE A 505 21.54 15.55 22.36
C PHE A 505 23.03 15.70 22.59
N GLU A 506 23.52 16.92 22.75
CA GLU A 506 24.94 17.16 23.03
C GLU A 506 25.39 16.49 24.34
N ILE A 507 24.57 16.55 25.39
CA ILE A 507 24.85 15.86 26.67
C ILE A 507 24.98 14.35 26.45
N PHE A 508 24.01 13.72 25.81
CA PHE A 508 24.06 12.27 25.58
C PHE A 508 25.16 11.85 24.62
N GLN A 509 25.50 12.70 23.65
CA GLN A 509 26.65 12.48 22.76
C GLN A 509 27.96 12.50 23.54
N ARG A 510 28.18 13.51 24.39
CA ARG A 510 29.36 13.61 25.26
C ARG A 510 29.49 12.44 26.24
N LEU A 511 28.35 11.87 26.67
CA LEU A 511 28.29 10.69 27.53
C LEU A 511 28.37 9.35 26.78
N ASN A 512 28.51 9.36 25.45
CA ASN A 512 28.46 8.15 24.59
C ASN A 512 27.19 7.30 24.78
N MET A 513 26.05 7.95 25.06
CA MET A 513 24.73 7.32 25.25
C MET A 513 23.87 7.38 23.97
N ILE A 514 24.33 8.06 22.92
CA ILE A 514 23.67 8.06 21.60
C ILE A 514 23.73 6.66 20.99
N ASN A 515 22.74 6.34 20.15
CA ASN A 515 22.56 5.03 19.54
C ASN A 515 22.35 3.91 20.58
N THR A 516 21.69 4.23 21.69
CA THR A 516 21.25 3.30 22.73
C THR A 516 19.86 3.70 23.23
N LEU A 517 19.24 2.89 24.09
CA LEU A 517 17.95 3.22 24.72
C LEU A 517 18.08 4.22 25.90
N TRP A 518 19.28 4.49 26.41
CA TRP A 518 19.51 5.34 27.59
C TRP A 518 18.82 6.71 27.54
N PRO A 519 18.95 7.49 26.45
CA PRO A 519 18.35 8.83 26.36
C PRO A 519 16.83 8.83 26.55
N LEU A 520 16.17 7.71 26.20
CA LEU A 520 14.72 7.57 26.17
C LEU A 520 14.09 7.31 27.52
N PHE A 521 14.87 6.86 28.52
CA PHE A 521 14.31 6.57 29.84
C PHE A 521 15.02 7.24 31.00
N ILE A 522 16.31 7.56 30.90
CA ILE A 522 17.09 7.98 32.06
C ILE A 522 16.57 9.28 32.71
N ARG A 523 15.99 10.17 31.89
CA ARG A 523 15.41 11.45 32.34
C ARG A 523 14.23 11.25 33.29
N SER A 524 13.50 10.13 33.19
CA SER A 524 12.35 9.83 34.07
C SER A 524 12.75 9.69 35.55
N PHE A 525 14.02 9.36 35.84
CA PHE A 525 14.56 9.26 37.20
C PHE A 525 14.85 10.63 37.84
N PHE A 526 14.82 11.72 37.07
CA PHE A 526 15.08 13.08 37.56
C PHE A 526 13.80 13.90 37.76
N GLY A 527 12.64 13.26 37.64
CA GLY A 527 11.34 13.88 37.83
C GLY A 527 10.77 14.53 36.57
N ASN A 528 9.45 14.53 36.49
CA ASN A 528 8.70 15.20 35.44
C ASN A 528 7.75 16.22 36.08
N ALA A 529 7.88 17.50 35.72
CA ALA A 529 7.18 18.58 36.39
C ALA A 529 5.65 18.42 36.37
N PHE A 530 5.07 17.95 35.26
CA PHE A 530 3.64 17.70 35.15
C PHE A 530 3.18 16.57 36.09
N LEU A 531 3.91 15.44 36.09
CA LEU A 531 3.56 14.28 36.92
C LEU A 531 3.74 14.61 38.42
N ILE A 532 4.76 15.39 38.77
CA ILE A 532 4.99 15.90 40.13
C ILE A 532 3.84 16.81 40.56
N PHE A 533 3.42 17.74 39.69
CA PHE A 533 2.26 18.58 39.95
C PHE A 533 1.01 17.72 40.21
N LEU A 534 0.71 16.77 39.32
CA LEU A 534 -0.47 15.91 39.42
C LEU A 534 -0.48 15.11 40.73
N LEU A 535 0.61 14.41 41.06
CA LEU A 535 0.68 13.61 42.28
C LEU A 535 0.65 14.48 43.53
N ARG A 536 1.26 15.67 43.49
CA ARG A 536 1.21 16.62 44.60
C ARG A 536 -0.22 17.08 44.86
N GLN A 537 -0.99 17.42 43.81
CA GLN A 537 -2.39 17.81 43.97
C GLN A 537 -3.20 16.68 44.62
N PHE A 538 -2.96 15.43 44.23
CA PHE A 538 -3.59 14.29 44.87
C PHE A 538 -3.17 14.12 46.33
N TYR A 539 -1.88 14.22 46.65
CA TYR A 539 -1.42 14.14 48.04
C TYR A 539 -2.05 15.23 48.92
N THR A 540 -2.28 16.43 48.40
CA THR A 540 -2.93 17.49 49.17
C THR A 540 -4.40 17.21 49.51
N THR A 541 -5.08 16.31 48.80
CA THR A 541 -6.47 15.93 49.13
C THR A 541 -6.56 14.84 50.20
N ILE A 542 -5.45 14.13 50.49
CA ILE A 542 -5.43 13.10 51.54
C ILE A 542 -5.46 13.81 52.91
N PRO A 543 -6.34 13.41 53.85
CA PRO A 543 -6.39 13.98 55.20
C PRO A 543 -5.07 13.77 55.96
N VAL A 544 -4.61 14.78 56.70
CA VAL A 544 -3.31 14.75 57.41
C VAL A 544 -3.36 13.81 58.61
N GLU A 545 -4.55 13.58 59.16
CA GLU A 545 -4.84 12.71 60.30
C GLU A 545 -4.37 11.26 60.07
N MET A 546 -4.39 10.81 58.81
CA MET A 546 -3.89 9.48 58.43
C MET A 546 -2.38 9.34 58.67
N GLU A 547 -1.63 10.42 58.45
CA GLU A 547 -0.18 10.46 58.66
C GLU A 547 0.16 10.64 60.14
N GLU A 548 -0.61 11.45 60.85
CA GLU A 548 -0.45 11.64 62.30
C GLU A 548 -0.71 10.35 63.07
N ALA A 549 -1.74 9.58 62.70
CA ALA A 549 -2.01 8.26 63.26
C ALA A 549 -0.81 7.31 63.07
N ALA A 550 -0.27 7.22 61.85
CA ALA A 550 0.91 6.40 61.58
C ALA A 550 2.16 6.85 62.35
N ARG A 551 2.33 8.17 62.57
CA ARG A 551 3.43 8.69 63.39
C ARG A 551 3.26 8.38 64.87
N ILE A 552 2.01 8.36 65.37
CA ILE A 552 1.70 7.90 66.74
C ILE A 552 2.05 6.41 66.88
N ASP A 553 1.85 5.61 65.84
CA ASP A 553 2.28 4.20 65.77
C ASP A 553 3.81 4.01 65.58
N GLY A 554 4.58 5.11 65.57
CA GLY A 554 6.05 5.08 65.48
C GLY A 554 6.61 5.05 64.06
N ALA A 555 5.80 5.29 63.03
CA ALA A 555 6.28 5.31 61.65
C ALA A 555 7.16 6.54 61.35
N SER A 556 8.36 6.30 60.80
CA SER A 556 9.22 7.33 60.22
C SER A 556 8.58 7.97 58.99
N THR A 557 9.04 9.16 58.59
CA THR A 557 8.54 9.86 57.40
C THR A 557 8.62 9.03 56.11
N ALA A 558 9.67 8.21 55.95
CA ALA A 558 9.79 7.30 54.82
C ALA A 558 8.78 6.14 54.90
N GLN A 559 8.54 5.61 56.11
CA GLN A 559 7.51 4.58 56.31
C GLN A 559 6.11 5.13 56.05
N VAL A 560 5.81 6.36 56.46
CA VAL A 560 4.54 7.04 56.14
C VAL A 560 4.36 7.18 54.63
N LEU A 561 5.40 7.61 53.91
CA LEU A 561 5.36 7.70 52.45
C LEU A 561 5.04 6.33 51.80
N TRP A 562 5.81 5.29 52.15
CA TRP A 562 5.72 4.00 51.49
C TRP A 562 4.51 3.15 51.91
N HIS A 563 4.11 3.20 53.19
CA HIS A 563 3.05 2.33 53.73
C HIS A 563 1.68 3.02 53.86
N VAL A 564 1.62 4.35 53.84
CA VAL A 564 0.35 5.10 53.97
C VAL A 564 0.05 5.87 52.69
N MET A 565 0.95 6.76 52.27
CA MET A 565 0.68 7.68 51.16
C MET A 565 0.67 6.97 49.80
N LEU A 566 1.63 6.08 49.54
CA LEU A 566 1.72 5.36 48.27
C LEU A 566 0.49 4.45 48.02
N PRO A 567 0.03 3.61 48.97
CA PRO A 567 -1.14 2.76 48.75
C PRO A 567 -2.44 3.54 48.53
N LEU A 568 -2.62 4.68 49.22
CA LEU A 568 -3.76 5.57 49.02
C LEU A 568 -3.72 6.29 47.67
N SER A 569 -2.54 6.38 47.05
CA SER A 569 -2.32 7.08 45.78
C SER A 569 -2.38 6.19 44.55
N LYS A 570 -2.83 4.94 44.69
CA LYS A 570 -3.01 4.01 43.56
C LYS A 570 -3.79 4.63 42.38
N PRO A 571 -4.90 5.39 42.56
CA PRO A 571 -5.61 6.01 41.44
C PRO A 571 -4.76 7.06 40.70
N ALA A 572 -4.03 7.90 41.42
CA ALA A 572 -3.14 8.91 40.84
C ALA A 572 -1.92 8.27 40.15
N LEU A 573 -1.33 7.24 40.77
CA LEU A 573 -0.22 6.47 40.18
C LEU A 573 -0.66 5.70 38.94
N ALA A 574 -1.88 5.17 38.90
CA ALA A 574 -2.44 4.56 37.69
C ALA A 574 -2.53 5.59 36.56
N THR A 575 -3.01 6.81 36.86
CA THR A 575 -3.07 7.92 35.89
C THR A 575 -1.67 8.27 35.35
N ILE A 576 -0.68 8.38 36.23
CA ILE A 576 0.73 8.61 35.86
C ILE A 576 1.26 7.47 34.98
N GLY A 577 0.92 6.23 35.33
CA GLY A 577 1.32 5.05 34.58
C GLY A 577 0.76 5.05 33.16
N ILE A 578 -0.52 5.38 33.01
CA ILE A 578 -1.19 5.47 31.71
C ILE A 578 -0.56 6.56 30.84
N PHE A 579 -0.34 7.76 31.38
CA PHE A 579 0.33 8.83 30.62
C PHE A 579 1.75 8.45 30.22
N THR A 580 2.51 7.85 31.13
CA THR A 580 3.89 7.41 30.87
C THR A 580 3.94 6.35 29.79
N PHE A 581 3.05 5.35 29.87
CA PHE A 581 2.92 4.31 28.83
C PHE A 581 2.55 4.93 27.49
N TRP A 582 1.50 5.74 27.45
CA TRP A 582 0.98 6.33 26.21
C TRP A 582 2.03 7.20 25.51
N TRP A 583 2.73 8.07 26.25
CA TRP A 583 3.80 8.90 25.69
C TRP A 583 4.99 8.08 25.21
N SER A 584 5.46 7.13 26.01
CA SER A 584 6.64 6.34 25.68
C SER A 584 6.39 5.41 24.49
N TRP A 585 5.21 4.77 24.43
CA TRP A 585 4.85 3.82 23.38
C TRP A 585 4.66 4.48 22.01
N ASN A 586 4.02 5.66 21.98
CA ASN A 586 3.77 6.43 20.76
C ASN A 586 4.91 7.39 20.38
N SER A 587 6.04 7.36 21.09
CA SER A 587 7.15 8.28 20.82
C SER A 587 7.87 7.88 19.53
N PHE A 588 7.77 8.73 18.52
CA PHE A 588 8.50 8.58 17.26
C PHE A 588 9.71 9.51 17.17
N PHE A 589 9.48 10.82 17.36
CA PHE A 589 10.48 11.85 17.09
C PHE A 589 11.69 11.78 18.03
N GLU A 590 11.49 11.47 19.32
CA GLU A 590 12.58 11.38 20.27
C GLU A 590 13.52 10.18 19.99
N PRO A 591 13.03 8.94 19.82
CA PRO A 591 13.86 7.82 19.37
C PRO A 591 14.58 8.10 18.05
N PHE A 592 13.92 8.72 17.08
CA PHE A 592 14.51 9.06 15.79
C PHE A 592 15.75 9.95 15.92
N VAL A 593 15.77 10.86 16.89
CA VAL A 593 16.92 11.76 17.11
C VAL A 593 18.10 11.04 17.77
N TYR A 594 17.85 10.13 18.71
CA TYR A 594 18.91 9.49 19.50
C TYR A 594 19.40 8.15 18.95
N ILE A 595 18.65 7.50 18.08
CA ILE A 595 18.91 6.11 17.66
C ILE A 595 19.17 6.04 16.17
N SER A 596 20.31 5.45 15.79
CA SER A 596 20.71 5.27 14.39
C SER A 596 20.80 3.81 13.95
N SER A 597 21.02 2.87 14.88
CA SER A 597 21.06 1.43 14.61
C SER A 597 19.66 0.83 14.68
N VAL A 598 19.29 0.11 13.62
CA VAL A 598 18.03 -0.63 13.48
C VAL A 598 17.73 -1.48 14.73
N LYS A 599 18.73 -2.19 15.26
CA LYS A 599 18.57 -3.08 16.43
C LYS A 599 18.04 -2.38 17.68
N ASN A 600 18.20 -1.06 17.78
CA ASN A 600 17.78 -0.26 18.91
C ASN A 600 16.45 0.48 18.66
N PHE A 601 15.83 0.33 17.49
CA PHE A 601 14.61 1.07 17.17
C PHE A 601 13.46 0.67 18.10
N THR A 602 12.58 1.64 18.36
CA THR A 602 11.30 1.42 19.05
C THR A 602 10.22 1.03 18.03
N VAL A 603 9.07 0.55 18.50
CA VAL A 603 7.95 0.06 17.67
C VAL A 603 7.45 1.16 16.74
N SER A 604 7.34 2.40 17.24
CA SER A 604 6.92 3.56 16.45
C SER A 604 7.91 3.87 15.32
N LEU A 605 9.23 3.78 15.58
CA LEU A 605 10.25 3.97 14.55
C LEU A 605 10.32 2.77 13.58
N GLY A 606 10.11 1.56 14.11
CA GLY A 606 10.05 0.32 13.36
C GLY A 606 8.92 0.27 12.33
N LEU A 607 7.75 0.85 12.64
CA LEU A 607 6.64 0.97 11.68
C LEU A 607 7.01 1.78 10.44
N ALA A 608 7.91 2.76 10.56
CA ALA A 608 8.36 3.57 9.43
C ALA A 608 9.18 2.74 8.41
N PHE A 609 9.71 1.57 8.77
CA PHE A 609 10.40 0.70 7.80
C PHE A 609 9.48 0.15 6.71
N PHE A 610 8.19 0.01 6.98
CA PHE A 610 7.22 -0.43 5.97
C PHE A 610 6.85 0.68 4.99
N GLN A 611 7.28 1.91 5.26
CA GLN A 611 7.17 3.09 4.39
C GLN A 611 8.52 3.35 3.72
N GLY A 612 8.93 2.46 2.80
CA GLY A 612 10.19 2.59 2.07
C GLY A 612 10.22 3.82 1.17
N GLN A 613 11.42 4.18 0.68
CA GLN A 613 11.63 5.36 -0.17
C GLN A 613 10.93 5.26 -1.55
N TYR A 614 10.71 4.04 -2.06
CA TYR A 614 10.14 3.79 -3.39
C TYR A 614 8.86 2.97 -3.37
N THR A 615 8.67 2.08 -2.39
CA THR A 615 7.47 1.26 -2.24
C THR A 615 7.06 1.20 -0.77
N THR A 616 5.75 1.24 -0.53
CA THR A 616 5.15 1.09 0.81
C THR A 616 4.39 -0.22 0.85
N SER A 617 4.82 -1.15 1.69
CA SER A 617 4.13 -2.44 1.86
C SER A 617 2.94 -2.25 2.80
N TYR A 618 1.82 -1.76 2.26
CA TYR A 618 0.63 -1.42 3.06
C TYR A 618 0.10 -2.59 3.89
N HIS A 619 0.06 -3.80 3.33
CA HIS A 619 -0.41 -4.99 4.03
C HIS A 619 0.44 -5.28 5.28
N LEU A 620 1.76 -5.23 5.17
CA LEU A 620 2.68 -5.42 6.32
C LEU A 620 2.60 -4.26 7.32
N LEU A 621 2.50 -3.02 6.85
CA LEU A 621 2.34 -1.84 7.70
C LEU A 621 1.05 -1.96 8.55
N MET A 622 -0.07 -2.35 7.93
CA MET A 622 -1.35 -2.52 8.63
C MET A 622 -1.26 -3.67 9.64
N SER A 623 -0.64 -4.79 9.29
CA SER A 623 -0.43 -5.93 10.20
C SER A 623 0.45 -5.56 11.41
N ALA A 624 1.61 -4.95 11.16
CA ALA A 624 2.50 -4.47 12.22
C ALA A 624 1.81 -3.44 13.12
N SER A 625 1.02 -2.52 12.53
CA SER A 625 0.27 -1.50 13.26
C SER A 625 -0.83 -2.11 14.15
N MET A 626 -1.55 -3.13 13.68
CA MET A 626 -2.52 -3.86 14.50
C MET A 626 -1.87 -4.44 15.75
N VAL A 627 -0.69 -5.07 15.59
CA VAL A 627 0.06 -5.64 16.72
C VAL A 627 0.58 -4.53 17.66
N ALA A 628 1.07 -3.42 17.10
CA ALA A 628 1.57 -2.29 17.88
C ALA A 628 0.47 -1.62 18.74
N ILE A 629 -0.80 -1.65 18.32
CA ILE A 629 -1.91 -1.08 19.09
C ILE A 629 -2.43 -2.04 20.19
N LEU A 630 -2.19 -3.36 20.09
CA LEU A 630 -2.69 -4.34 21.07
C LEU A 630 -2.38 -3.97 22.54
N PRO A 631 -1.15 -3.57 22.92
CA PRO A 631 -0.86 -3.18 24.31
C PRO A 631 -1.68 -1.99 24.80
N ILE A 632 -1.98 -1.04 23.90
CA ILE A 632 -2.80 0.14 24.21
C ILE A 632 -4.23 -0.32 24.53
N ILE A 633 -4.79 -1.21 23.71
CA ILE A 633 -6.14 -1.78 23.91
C ILE A 633 -6.21 -2.54 25.23
N VAL A 634 -5.23 -3.41 25.49
CA VAL A 634 -5.16 -4.19 26.73
C VAL A 634 -5.14 -3.27 27.94
N ILE A 635 -4.26 -2.26 27.94
CA ILE A 635 -4.17 -1.29 29.04
C ILE A 635 -5.47 -0.51 29.19
N PHE A 636 -6.11 -0.08 28.10
CA PHE A 636 -7.39 0.62 28.16
C PHE A 636 -8.46 -0.22 28.90
N PHE A 637 -8.61 -1.50 28.56
CA PHE A 637 -9.59 -2.38 29.21
C PHE A 637 -9.33 -2.58 30.71
N PHE A 638 -8.07 -2.61 31.14
CA PHE A 638 -7.71 -2.69 32.57
C PHE A 638 -7.77 -1.33 33.28
N ALA A 639 -7.50 -0.25 32.56
CA ALA A 639 -7.41 1.12 33.08
C ALA A 639 -8.76 1.84 33.18
N GLN A 640 -9.76 1.47 32.36
CA GLN A 640 -11.04 2.17 32.27
C GLN A 640 -11.76 2.37 33.62
N ARG A 641 -11.65 1.41 34.55
CA ARG A 641 -12.23 1.52 35.89
C ARG A 641 -11.62 2.67 36.71
N TYR A 642 -10.31 2.88 36.58
CA TYR A 642 -9.59 3.92 37.31
C TYR A 642 -9.85 5.31 36.72
N PHE A 643 -10.07 5.41 35.40
CA PHE A 643 -10.49 6.64 34.76
C PHE A 643 -11.88 7.10 35.26
N ILE A 644 -12.83 6.16 35.38
CA ILE A 644 -14.19 6.46 35.85
C ILE A 644 -14.17 6.92 37.32
N GLU A 645 -13.40 6.24 38.18
CA GLU A 645 -13.23 6.61 39.59
C GLU A 645 -12.52 7.97 39.77
N GLY A 646 -11.51 8.27 38.94
CA GLY A 646 -10.77 9.54 38.99
C GLY A 646 -11.60 10.76 38.55
N ILE A 647 -12.49 10.62 37.56
CA ILE A 647 -13.36 11.70 37.10
C ILE A 647 -14.42 12.05 38.16
N GLN A 648 -14.91 11.07 38.92
CA GLN A 648 -15.90 11.29 39.99
C GLN A 648 -15.37 12.18 41.12
N LEU A 649 -14.06 12.15 41.40
CA LEU A 649 -13.43 13.04 42.39
C LEU A 649 -13.34 14.50 41.90
N SER A 650 -13.36 14.74 40.59
CA SER A 650 -13.34 16.10 40.01
C SER A 650 -14.74 16.73 39.85
N GLY A 651 -15.80 15.93 39.97
CA GLY A 651 -17.20 16.33 39.75
C GLY A 651 -17.93 16.88 40.98
N LEU A 652 -17.33 16.83 42.18
CA LEU A 652 -17.91 17.44 43.39
C LEU A 652 -17.59 18.94 43.46
N LYS A 653 -18.27 19.71 42.61
CA LYS A 653 -18.64 21.10 42.91
C LYS A 653 -20.15 21.21 42.74
N GLY A 654 -20.85 21.10 43.86
CA GLY A 654 -22.31 21.16 43.98
C GLY A 654 -22.76 20.41 45.21
#